data_AF-A0A4P5VRU2-F1
#
_entry.id   AF-A0A4P5VRU2-F1
#
_cell.length_a   1.000
_cell.length_b   1.000
_cell.length_c   1.000
_cell.angle_alpha   90.00
_cell.angle_beta   90.00
_cell.angle_gamma   90.00
#
_symmetry.space_group_name_H-M   'P 1'
#
loop_
_entity.id
_entity.type
_entity.pdbx_description
1 polymer ?
#
loop_
_entity_poly.entity_id
_entity_poly.type
_entity_poly.pdbx_seq_one_letter_code
_entity_poly.pdbx_strand_id
1 'polypeptide(L)'
;MSKLPSARASFGVGLLALLLALPVAAFAAAGGGGPKPPPTCTNSDADKICDVVDNCPLNANPQQEDHDLDGAGDACDADDDNDGVPDAGTSPDNCKFVPNADQTNTDGDTVGDACDTDDDNDGLADAVDNCSLNANADQSDIDADGLGDVCDADMDDDGVDNDDDVCPTLADDQADNDHDLIGDACDSDDDDDGVLDADDNCPFDYDPTQTDLDADGFGNVCDDDDDGDGWGDDDDNCALTYSLDITNSDDDEMGDACDDDDDNDGVIDDEDNCPVTLNADQANNDLDSDGDECDDDDDNDGVGDAGDAFPFDENESADADSDGVGDNADVCDGDDAVGDFDSDATCDDRDADDDDDGVDDGDDIFPYDATEWADTDSDGVGDNTDNCTGDANADQADYDDDLAGDVCDVCPLDFFNDSDGDALCDSDDYCYLDPNNDADADDICGDVDFCPNDFDNDADGDQICGDVDICPLDAANDADNDGSCADSDTCPGFDDRAHSDTDGVPDGCDRCPNDALNDGDGDGVCGDVDPCPIDFNDDSDSDGSCDSDDDCPNDADNDIDSDAICGDVDPCPVDFANDADGDGICEVTDNCDTTSNSNQANKDGDEYGDVCEPDSDGDGVINDTDNCPSAVNANQADFDGDGAGDACDADDDADGVADAGDTCANTPKGAIVSNGGCSLDQTAPCSASWKNHGGYVSAYTQAATVLVTQGKISSTTKGALTAAAAKTTCGGK
;
A
#
# COMPACT_ATOMS: atom_id res chain seq x y z
N MET A 1 -34.13 -29.78 28.41
CA MET A 1 -34.91 -30.90 27.80
C MET A 1 -34.19 -31.20 26.48
N SER A 2 -33.75 -32.39 26.04
CA SER A 2 -34.27 -33.76 26.18
C SER A 2 -33.25 -34.83 25.68
N LYS A 3 -33.17 -35.98 26.37
CA LYS A 3 -32.97 -37.36 25.82
C LYS A 3 -31.78 -37.73 24.87
N LEU A 4 -30.88 -38.56 25.41
CA LEU A 4 -30.28 -39.81 24.86
C LEU A 4 -31.08 -40.54 23.75
N PRO A 5 -30.46 -41.35 22.83
CA PRO A 5 -29.44 -42.40 23.11
C PRO A 5 -28.36 -42.59 21.97
N SER A 6 -27.55 -43.66 21.75
CA SER A 6 -27.53 -45.08 22.21
C SER A 6 -26.21 -45.88 21.92
N ALA A 7 -25.52 -46.40 22.96
CA ALA A 7 -24.74 -47.67 23.02
C ALA A 7 -23.54 -47.92 22.05
N ARG A 8 -22.37 -48.32 22.58
CA ARG A 8 -21.85 -49.71 22.77
C ARG A 8 -20.39 -49.63 23.28
N ALA A 9 -19.76 -50.62 23.94
CA ALA A 9 -20.22 -51.83 24.64
C ALA A 9 -19.10 -52.36 25.58
N SER A 10 -19.42 -52.69 26.83
CA SER A 10 -18.43 -53.25 27.76
C SER A 10 -17.99 -54.68 27.41
N PHE A 11 -16.69 -54.97 27.54
CA PHE A 11 -16.17 -56.33 27.74
C PHE A 11 -15.27 -56.41 28.97
N GLY A 12 -15.88 -56.56 30.15
CA GLY A 12 -15.14 -56.90 31.36
C GLY A 12 -14.73 -58.38 31.34
N VAL A 13 -13.44 -58.66 31.48
CA VAL A 13 -12.93 -60.02 31.79
C VAL A 13 -12.16 -59.94 33.11
N GLY A 14 -12.87 -60.18 34.20
CA GLY A 14 -12.25 -60.29 35.52
C GLY A 14 -11.51 -61.61 35.72
N LEU A 15 -10.38 -61.52 36.41
CA LEU A 15 -9.94 -62.46 37.45
C LEU A 15 -9.70 -63.92 37.00
N LEU A 16 -8.44 -64.26 36.67
CA LEU A 16 -7.96 -65.64 36.71
C LEU A 16 -6.62 -65.80 37.42
N ALA A 17 -6.61 -65.52 38.73
CA ALA A 17 -5.54 -65.94 39.63
C ALA A 17 -5.48 -67.48 39.71
N LEU A 18 -4.64 -68.12 38.88
CA LEU A 18 -4.50 -69.58 38.83
C LEU A 18 -3.27 -70.06 39.60
N LEU A 19 -3.47 -70.29 40.90
CA LEU A 19 -2.54 -71.00 41.78
C LEU A 19 -2.03 -72.31 41.18
N LEU A 20 -0.72 -72.39 40.87
CA LEU A 20 -0.01 -73.64 40.60
C LEU A 20 1.12 -73.89 41.59
N ALA A 21 0.73 -74.07 42.86
CA ALA A 21 1.59 -74.77 43.81
C ALA A 21 1.68 -76.27 43.40
N LEU A 22 2.85 -76.71 42.92
CA LEU A 22 3.17 -78.14 42.81
C LEU A 22 4.23 -78.55 43.85
N PRO A 23 4.16 -79.78 44.40
CA PRO A 23 4.61 -79.99 45.78
C PRO A 23 5.94 -80.73 45.91
N VAL A 24 6.62 -80.45 47.02
CA VAL A 24 7.75 -81.24 47.55
C VAL A 24 7.36 -82.71 47.69
N ALA A 25 7.86 -83.56 46.78
CA ALA A 25 7.56 -84.99 46.73
C ALA A 25 8.74 -85.84 47.23
N ALA A 26 8.91 -85.92 48.55
CA ALA A 26 9.80 -86.92 49.15
C ALA A 26 9.08 -88.26 49.34
N PHE A 27 9.49 -89.33 48.64
CA PHE A 27 9.32 -90.70 49.16
C PHE A 27 10.35 -91.71 48.61
N ALA A 28 10.55 -92.79 49.37
CA ALA A 28 11.79 -93.56 49.39
C ALA A 28 11.85 -94.82 48.51
N ALA A 29 13.08 -95.11 48.07
CA ALA A 29 13.74 -96.42 48.05
C ALA A 29 13.08 -97.65 47.36
N ALA A 30 13.64 -97.99 46.19
CA ALA A 30 13.96 -99.36 45.78
C ALA A 30 15.29 -99.31 44.98
N GLY A 31 16.20 -100.29 44.97
CA GLY A 31 16.23 -101.56 45.70
C GLY A 31 17.31 -102.50 45.11
N GLY A 32 18.55 -102.42 45.59
CA GLY A 32 19.61 -103.41 45.34
C GLY A 32 20.50 -103.19 44.09
N GLY A 33 21.69 -102.61 44.28
CA GLY A 33 22.66 -102.39 43.19
C GLY A 33 24.16 -102.35 43.57
N GLY A 34 24.51 -102.41 44.86
CA GLY A 34 25.90 -102.38 45.35
C GLY A 34 26.56 -100.99 45.29
N PRO A 35 27.58 -100.72 46.13
CA PRO A 35 28.30 -99.45 46.09
C PRO A 35 29.34 -99.48 44.97
N LYS A 36 29.01 -98.85 43.83
CA LYS A 36 30.06 -98.10 43.11
C LYS A 36 30.26 -96.81 43.91
N PRO A 37 31.48 -96.39 44.26
CA PRO A 37 31.67 -95.12 44.93
C PRO A 37 31.06 -94.00 44.06
N PRO A 38 30.44 -92.97 44.65
CA PRO A 38 30.17 -91.77 43.88
C PRO A 38 31.51 -91.28 43.30
N PRO A 39 31.52 -90.66 42.12
CA PRO A 39 32.68 -89.88 41.73
C PRO A 39 32.96 -88.91 42.89
N THR A 40 34.24 -88.74 43.23
CA THR A 40 34.65 -87.64 44.11
C THR A 40 34.35 -86.36 43.34
N CYS A 41 33.15 -85.83 43.54
CA CYS A 41 32.80 -84.53 43.04
C CYS A 41 33.71 -83.54 43.74
N THR A 42 34.50 -82.83 42.95
CA THR A 42 35.12 -81.61 43.42
C THR A 42 34.03 -80.55 43.52
N ASN A 43 34.18 -79.74 44.56
CA ASN A 43 33.50 -78.47 44.75
C ASN A 43 34.68 -77.56 45.08
N SER A 44 35.03 -76.68 44.13
CA SER A 44 36.31 -75.98 44.12
C SER A 44 36.28 -74.64 44.87
N ASP A 45 35.09 -74.17 45.23
CA ASP A 45 34.76 -72.83 45.74
C ASP A 45 34.08 -72.81 47.14
N ALA A 46 33.61 -73.97 47.63
CA ALA A 46 32.88 -74.21 48.88
C ALA A 46 31.38 -73.85 48.93
N ASP A 47 30.71 -73.67 47.78
CA ASP A 47 29.31 -73.22 47.69
C ASP A 47 28.25 -74.26 48.13
N LYS A 48 28.53 -75.57 47.93
CA LYS A 48 27.72 -76.80 48.12
C LYS A 48 27.10 -77.42 46.85
N ILE A 49 27.24 -76.79 45.68
CA ILE A 49 27.01 -77.41 44.38
C ILE A 49 28.29 -78.18 43.98
N CYS A 50 28.41 -78.64 42.74
CA CYS A 50 29.31 -79.71 42.33
C CYS A 50 29.88 -79.35 40.96
N ASP A 51 31.21 -79.19 40.80
CA ASP A 51 31.90 -78.63 39.60
C ASP A 51 31.43 -79.14 38.20
N VAL A 52 30.67 -80.23 38.15
CA VAL A 52 30.12 -80.87 36.94
C VAL A 52 28.66 -80.52 36.61
N VAL A 53 28.00 -79.78 37.49
CA VAL A 53 26.61 -79.25 37.40
C VAL A 53 26.52 -77.85 38.03
N ASP A 54 27.67 -77.24 38.25
CA ASP A 54 27.85 -75.93 38.84
C ASP A 54 28.05 -74.96 37.68
N ASN A 55 27.20 -73.95 37.56
CA ASN A 55 27.35 -72.94 36.52
C ASN A 55 28.49 -71.95 36.82
N CYS A 56 28.93 -71.85 38.08
CA CYS A 56 30.11 -71.08 38.48
C CYS A 56 31.14 -71.88 39.30
N PRO A 57 31.83 -72.90 38.73
CA PRO A 57 32.68 -73.85 39.48
C PRO A 57 33.86 -73.27 40.30
N LEU A 58 34.11 -71.97 40.26
CA LEU A 58 35.16 -71.26 41.00
C LEU A 58 34.63 -70.10 41.86
N ASN A 59 33.36 -69.70 41.72
CA ASN A 59 32.76 -68.52 42.32
C ASN A 59 31.45 -68.91 43.01
N ALA A 60 31.45 -68.95 44.34
CA ALA A 60 30.38 -69.57 45.11
C ALA A 60 28.99 -68.91 44.99
N ASN A 61 28.11 -69.52 44.19
CA ASN A 61 26.70 -69.15 44.00
C ASN A 61 25.73 -70.30 44.37
N PRO A 62 25.45 -70.55 45.67
CA PRO A 62 24.64 -71.68 46.12
C PRO A 62 23.17 -71.70 45.65
N GLN A 63 22.71 -70.62 45.01
CA GLN A 63 21.38 -70.50 44.41
C GLN A 63 21.37 -70.90 42.92
N GLN A 64 22.52 -70.84 42.24
CA GLN A 64 22.69 -71.10 40.80
C GLN A 64 21.70 -70.26 39.98
N GLU A 65 21.69 -68.96 40.28
CA GLU A 65 21.04 -67.94 39.45
C GLU A 65 21.85 -67.80 38.13
N ASP A 66 21.11 -67.52 37.06
CA ASP A 66 21.43 -67.73 35.64
C ASP A 66 20.30 -67.02 34.85
N HIS A 67 20.40 -65.70 34.64
CA HIS A 67 19.28 -64.90 34.11
C HIS A 67 19.10 -65.06 32.59
N ASP A 68 20.19 -65.07 31.82
CA ASP A 68 20.19 -65.29 30.37
C ASP A 68 20.00 -66.76 29.93
N LEU A 69 20.27 -67.72 30.82
CA LEU A 69 20.27 -69.17 30.57
C LEU A 69 21.35 -69.64 29.56
N ASP A 70 22.47 -68.92 29.47
CA ASP A 70 23.70 -69.29 28.73
C ASP A 70 24.34 -70.58 29.30
N GLY A 71 24.31 -70.71 30.63
CA GLY A 71 24.85 -71.85 31.38
C GLY A 71 26.20 -71.60 32.07
N ALA A 72 26.76 -70.38 31.97
CA ALA A 72 27.40 -69.73 33.10
C ALA A 72 26.32 -69.18 34.06
N GLY A 73 26.60 -68.14 34.84
CA GLY A 73 25.60 -67.57 35.74
C GLY A 73 26.15 -66.49 36.64
N ASP A 74 25.24 -65.84 37.37
CA ASP A 74 25.37 -64.45 37.84
C ASP A 74 26.59 -64.08 38.69
N ALA A 75 27.27 -65.10 39.24
CA ALA A 75 28.45 -64.90 40.09
C ALA A 75 29.78 -65.05 39.33
N CYS A 76 29.75 -65.44 38.07
CA CYS A 76 30.92 -65.70 37.25
C CYS A 76 30.74 -65.36 35.76
N ASP A 77 29.56 -64.92 35.34
CA ASP A 77 29.42 -64.25 34.06
C ASP A 77 30.12 -62.89 34.07
N ALA A 78 30.14 -62.26 32.90
CA ALA A 78 30.61 -60.90 32.69
C ALA A 78 29.52 -59.97 32.13
N ASP A 79 28.35 -60.52 31.83
CA ASP A 79 27.21 -59.96 31.10
C ASP A 79 26.04 -60.90 31.47
N ASP A 80 25.35 -60.60 32.58
CA ASP A 80 24.44 -61.55 33.25
C ASP A 80 23.10 -61.76 32.52
N ASP A 81 22.76 -60.91 31.54
CA ASP A 81 21.54 -61.00 30.73
C ASP A 81 21.78 -61.13 29.21
N ASN A 82 23.05 -61.04 28.78
CA ASN A 82 23.55 -61.29 27.42
C ASN A 82 23.07 -60.27 26.37
N ASP A 83 22.84 -59.02 26.78
CA ASP A 83 22.50 -57.91 25.87
C ASP A 83 23.72 -57.35 25.11
N GLY A 84 24.94 -57.59 25.61
CA GLY A 84 26.22 -57.14 25.06
C GLY A 84 26.92 -56.03 25.86
N VAL A 85 26.34 -55.56 26.97
CA VAL A 85 26.88 -54.57 27.91
C VAL A 85 27.41 -55.30 29.15
N PRO A 86 28.71 -55.19 29.48
CA PRO A 86 29.24 -55.89 30.65
C PRO A 86 28.80 -55.26 31.99
N ASP A 87 28.32 -56.10 32.92
CA ASP A 87 28.04 -55.82 34.35
C ASP A 87 28.99 -54.84 35.06
N ALA A 88 30.26 -54.85 34.66
CA ALA A 88 31.35 -54.21 35.37
C ALA A 88 32.41 -53.67 34.40
N GLY A 89 32.53 -52.35 34.35
CA GLY A 89 33.47 -51.69 33.45
C GLY A 89 33.72 -50.22 33.78
N THR A 90 34.09 -49.47 32.74
CA THR A 90 34.06 -48.00 32.75
C THR A 90 32.70 -47.45 32.36
N SER A 91 31.90 -48.25 31.65
CA SER A 91 30.45 -48.17 31.53
C SER A 91 29.99 -49.56 31.98
N PRO A 92 29.63 -49.74 33.27
CA PRO A 92 28.93 -50.94 33.70
C PRO A 92 27.49 -50.89 33.20
N ASP A 93 26.91 -52.06 33.00
CA ASP A 93 25.48 -52.19 32.76
C ASP A 93 24.65 -51.58 33.91
N ASN A 94 23.71 -50.68 33.58
CA ASN A 94 22.77 -50.05 34.51
C ASN A 94 21.52 -50.91 34.81
N CYS A 95 21.26 -51.99 34.07
CA CYS A 95 20.15 -52.90 34.35
C CYS A 95 20.47 -54.38 34.60
N LYS A 96 21.70 -54.88 34.40
CA LYS A 96 22.35 -56.13 34.90
C LYS A 96 21.62 -57.49 34.79
N PHE A 97 20.29 -57.53 34.81
CA PHE A 97 19.43 -58.71 34.83
C PHE A 97 18.22 -58.52 33.89
N VAL A 98 18.18 -57.42 33.13
CA VAL A 98 17.09 -57.00 32.24
C VAL A 98 17.72 -56.35 30.98
N PRO A 99 17.77 -57.07 29.84
CA PRO A 99 18.50 -56.63 28.64
C PRO A 99 18.11 -55.24 28.14
N ASN A 100 19.05 -54.30 28.13
CA ASN A 100 18.89 -52.91 27.69
C ASN A 100 20.18 -52.38 27.04
N ALA A 101 20.54 -52.95 25.88
CA ALA A 101 21.83 -52.70 25.23
C ALA A 101 22.06 -51.25 24.75
N ASP A 102 21.00 -50.43 24.78
CA ASP A 102 20.98 -48.98 24.57
C ASP A 102 21.36 -48.16 25.81
N GLN A 103 21.22 -48.74 27.02
CA GLN A 103 21.60 -48.16 28.31
C GLN A 103 20.92 -46.81 28.59
N THR A 104 19.65 -46.72 28.19
CA THR A 104 18.71 -45.66 28.54
C THR A 104 18.61 -45.53 30.07
N ASN A 105 18.58 -44.27 30.52
CA ASN A 105 18.57 -43.80 31.90
C ASN A 105 18.22 -42.30 31.80
N THR A 106 16.95 -41.99 32.04
CA THR A 106 16.37 -40.67 31.74
C THR A 106 16.73 -39.64 32.82
N ASP A 107 16.74 -40.04 34.09
CA ASP A 107 17.02 -39.19 35.25
C ASP A 107 18.52 -38.96 35.60
N GLY A 108 19.45 -39.76 35.06
CA GLY A 108 20.87 -39.71 35.40
C GLY A 108 21.32 -40.51 36.65
N ASP A 109 20.48 -41.40 37.20
CA ASP A 109 20.73 -42.24 38.39
C ASP A 109 21.77 -43.38 38.15
N THR A 110 21.56 -44.54 38.75
CA THR A 110 22.39 -45.75 38.76
C THR A 110 21.65 -46.99 38.25
N VAL A 111 20.36 -46.86 37.97
CA VAL A 111 19.44 -47.86 37.40
C VAL A 111 19.03 -47.37 36.00
N GLY A 112 18.80 -48.25 35.02
CA GLY A 112 18.30 -47.83 33.70
C GLY A 112 16.77 -47.94 33.57
N ASP A 113 16.18 -47.21 32.62
CA ASP A 113 14.72 -47.16 32.39
C ASP A 113 14.10 -48.58 32.22
N ALA A 114 14.85 -49.51 31.64
CA ALA A 114 14.41 -50.89 31.48
C ALA A 114 14.18 -51.66 32.79
N CYS A 115 14.66 -51.14 33.93
CA CYS A 115 14.62 -51.80 35.24
C CYS A 115 14.41 -50.87 36.44
N ASP A 116 14.21 -49.57 36.24
CA ASP A 116 13.66 -48.69 37.26
C ASP A 116 12.13 -48.85 37.34
N THR A 117 11.50 -47.96 38.09
CA THR A 117 10.07 -47.92 38.42
C THR A 117 9.57 -46.48 38.62
N ASP A 118 10.40 -45.50 38.24
CA ASP A 118 10.32 -44.05 38.45
C ASP A 118 11.40 -43.44 37.52
N ASP A 119 11.27 -43.65 36.19
CA ASP A 119 12.35 -43.47 35.19
C ASP A 119 12.90 -42.03 35.10
N ASP A 120 12.12 -41.02 35.51
CA ASP A 120 12.51 -39.60 35.58
C ASP A 120 12.76 -39.07 37.01
N ASN A 121 12.51 -39.90 38.03
CA ASN A 121 12.70 -39.63 39.45
C ASN A 121 11.91 -38.43 40.03
N ASP A 122 10.72 -38.13 39.47
CA ASP A 122 9.83 -37.10 40.01
C ASP A 122 9.22 -37.48 41.38
N GLY A 123 9.18 -38.80 41.68
CA GLY A 123 8.66 -39.39 42.91
C GLY A 123 7.29 -40.07 42.78
N LEU A 124 6.75 -40.15 41.57
CA LEU A 124 5.67 -41.03 41.16
C LEU A 124 6.28 -42.32 40.60
N ALA A 125 5.50 -43.14 39.90
CA ALA A 125 6.02 -44.38 39.35
C ALA A 125 5.33 -44.59 38.03
N ASP A 126 6.04 -45.00 36.98
CA ASP A 126 5.59 -45.14 35.58
C ASP A 126 4.20 -45.81 35.43
N ALA A 127 3.82 -46.68 36.36
CA ALA A 127 2.51 -47.33 36.38
C ALA A 127 1.31 -46.45 36.83
N VAL A 128 1.55 -45.22 37.28
CA VAL A 128 0.56 -44.22 37.71
C VAL A 128 0.88 -42.80 37.25
N ASP A 129 1.95 -42.65 36.48
CA ASP A 129 2.50 -41.42 35.96
C ASP A 129 1.93 -41.15 34.56
N ASN A 130 1.50 -39.93 34.27
CA ASN A 130 1.07 -39.53 32.93
C ASN A 130 2.23 -39.09 32.01
N CYS A 131 3.42 -38.79 32.55
CA CYS A 131 4.60 -38.39 31.79
C CYS A 131 5.86 -39.14 32.25
N SER A 132 5.86 -40.47 32.17
CA SER A 132 6.89 -41.36 32.76
C SER A 132 8.35 -41.21 32.30
N LEU A 133 8.71 -40.19 31.52
CA LEU A 133 10.08 -39.86 31.09
C LEU A 133 10.38 -38.35 31.24
N ASN A 134 9.47 -37.59 31.86
CA ASN A 134 9.31 -36.13 31.74
C ASN A 134 8.77 -35.56 33.07
N ALA A 135 9.62 -35.60 34.11
CA ALA A 135 9.27 -35.35 35.51
C ALA A 135 8.26 -34.22 35.78
N ASN A 136 7.03 -34.59 36.17
CA ASN A 136 5.88 -33.70 36.36
C ASN A 136 5.06 -34.05 37.63
N ALA A 137 5.69 -33.93 38.80
CA ALA A 137 5.16 -34.48 40.07
C ALA A 137 3.82 -33.90 40.57
N ASP A 138 3.26 -32.90 39.89
CA ASP A 138 1.91 -32.37 40.07
C ASP A 138 0.84 -33.09 39.22
N GLN A 139 1.24 -33.75 38.12
CA GLN A 139 0.40 -34.52 37.19
C GLN A 139 -0.74 -33.66 36.63
N SER A 140 -0.33 -32.52 36.08
CA SER A 140 -1.21 -31.66 35.29
C SER A 140 -1.48 -32.32 33.93
N ASP A 141 -2.69 -32.07 33.42
CA ASP A 141 -3.46 -32.86 32.45
C ASP A 141 -4.69 -31.98 32.10
N ILE A 142 -4.50 -30.95 31.26
CA ILE A 142 -5.50 -29.90 30.99
C ILE A 142 -6.72 -30.45 30.23
N ASP A 143 -6.49 -31.15 29.13
CA ASP A 143 -7.52 -31.75 28.26
C ASP A 143 -8.21 -32.98 28.91
N ALA A 144 -7.46 -33.71 29.74
CA ALA A 144 -7.80 -34.98 30.39
C ALA A 144 -7.83 -36.24 29.49
N ASP A 145 -6.99 -36.32 28.45
CA ASP A 145 -6.72 -37.54 27.66
C ASP A 145 -5.98 -38.61 28.49
N GLY A 146 -5.08 -38.17 29.39
CA GLY A 146 -4.28 -39.00 30.29
C GLY A 146 -2.81 -39.19 29.90
N LEU A 147 -2.31 -38.44 28.92
CA LEU A 147 -0.96 -37.87 28.84
C LEU A 147 -0.89 -36.70 29.84
N GLY A 148 0.07 -35.79 29.73
CA GLY A 148 0.16 -34.66 30.67
C GLY A 148 1.01 -33.53 30.12
N ASP A 149 0.71 -32.30 30.53
CA ASP A 149 1.18 -31.05 29.92
C ASP A 149 2.70 -30.99 29.62
N VAL A 150 3.54 -31.65 30.43
CA VAL A 150 5.02 -31.64 30.31
C VAL A 150 5.56 -32.61 29.24
N CYS A 151 4.72 -33.53 28.75
CA CYS A 151 5.04 -34.51 27.73
C CYS A 151 3.95 -34.62 26.63
N ASP A 152 2.95 -33.76 26.67
CA ASP A 152 2.02 -33.57 25.56
C ASP A 152 2.61 -32.65 24.50
N ALA A 153 2.14 -32.82 23.27
CA ALA A 153 2.44 -31.96 22.14
C ALA A 153 1.31 -30.98 21.83
N ASP A 154 0.08 -31.29 22.25
CA ASP A 154 -1.15 -30.51 22.10
C ASP A 154 -1.87 -30.67 23.45
N MET A 155 -1.65 -29.73 24.38
CA MET A 155 -2.00 -29.95 25.78
C MET A 155 -3.45 -29.60 26.15
N ASP A 156 -4.27 -29.16 25.18
CA ASP A 156 -5.70 -28.92 25.37
C ASP A 156 -6.66 -29.60 24.36
N ASP A 157 -6.15 -30.40 23.41
CA ASP A 157 -6.87 -31.23 22.40
C ASP A 157 -7.71 -30.38 21.42
N ASP A 158 -7.20 -29.21 21.03
CA ASP A 158 -7.78 -28.35 20.00
C ASP A 158 -7.35 -28.75 18.57
N GLY A 159 -6.12 -29.27 18.44
CA GLY A 159 -5.53 -29.76 17.20
C GLY A 159 -4.31 -28.97 16.68
N VAL A 160 -3.81 -27.97 17.41
CA VAL A 160 -2.53 -27.28 17.18
C VAL A 160 -1.44 -27.82 18.13
N ASP A 161 -0.18 -27.91 17.66
CA ASP A 161 0.94 -28.32 18.52
C ASP A 161 1.40 -27.11 19.36
N ASN A 162 1.68 -27.27 20.66
CA ASN A 162 2.02 -26.23 21.66
C ASN A 162 3.14 -25.22 21.27
N ASP A 163 3.99 -25.54 20.28
CA ASP A 163 5.05 -24.66 19.79
C ASP A 163 4.54 -23.71 18.67
N ASP A 164 3.39 -24.02 18.06
CA ASP A 164 2.70 -23.28 16.99
C ASP A 164 1.34 -22.67 17.49
N ASP A 165 0.98 -22.90 18.76
CA ASP A 165 -0.30 -22.52 19.39
C ASP A 165 -0.17 -21.18 20.14
N VAL A 166 -1.06 -20.23 19.84
CA VAL A 166 -1.10 -18.89 20.46
C VAL A 166 -1.75 -18.88 21.86
N CYS A 167 -2.53 -19.91 22.19
CA CYS A 167 -3.11 -20.12 23.52
C CYS A 167 -2.92 -21.56 24.05
N PRO A 168 -1.67 -22.03 24.32
CA PRO A 168 -1.33 -23.44 24.68
C PRO A 168 -1.93 -24.01 25.97
N THR A 169 -2.93 -23.39 26.57
CA THR A 169 -3.63 -23.87 27.77
C THR A 169 -5.16 -23.76 27.66
N LEU A 170 -5.66 -23.32 26.49
CA LEU A 170 -7.03 -22.93 26.24
C LEU A 170 -7.44 -23.09 24.74
N ALA A 171 -7.81 -24.31 24.36
CA ALA A 171 -8.47 -24.63 23.10
C ALA A 171 -9.47 -23.57 22.58
N ASP A 172 -9.13 -22.94 21.46
CA ASP A 172 -9.82 -21.77 20.91
C ASP A 172 -10.03 -21.85 19.38
N ASP A 173 -9.84 -20.75 18.65
CA ASP A 173 -9.79 -20.69 17.18
C ASP A 173 -8.56 -19.96 16.61
N GLN A 174 -7.51 -19.78 17.42
CA GLN A 174 -6.20 -19.22 17.05
C GLN A 174 -6.31 -17.82 16.43
N ALA A 175 -7.19 -17.00 17.01
CA ALA A 175 -7.19 -15.56 16.77
C ALA A 175 -6.11 -14.91 17.64
N ASP A 176 -5.40 -13.95 17.06
CA ASP A 176 -4.21 -13.27 17.56
C ASP A 176 -4.21 -11.91 16.85
N ASN A 177 -4.89 -10.93 17.44
CA ASN A 177 -5.31 -9.72 16.76
C ASN A 177 -4.22 -8.62 16.70
N ASP A 178 -3.37 -8.52 17.71
CA ASP A 178 -2.15 -7.69 17.72
C ASP A 178 -0.92 -8.40 17.12
N HIS A 179 -0.97 -9.74 16.98
CA HIS A 179 0.12 -10.62 16.55
C HIS A 179 1.33 -10.69 17.53
N ASP A 180 1.12 -10.51 18.83
CA ASP A 180 2.18 -10.67 19.86
C ASP A 180 2.55 -12.15 20.14
N LEU A 181 1.78 -13.09 19.58
CA LEU A 181 1.81 -14.55 19.79
C LEU A 181 1.11 -15.04 21.07
N ILE A 182 0.22 -14.23 21.65
CA ILE A 182 -0.75 -14.60 22.68
C ILE A 182 -2.15 -14.35 22.12
N GLY A 183 -2.92 -15.41 21.89
CA GLY A 183 -4.22 -15.26 21.21
C GLY A 183 -5.31 -14.58 22.06
N ASP A 184 -6.31 -13.99 21.39
CA ASP A 184 -7.45 -13.25 21.98
C ASP A 184 -8.18 -14.03 23.11
N ALA A 185 -8.12 -15.36 23.09
CA ALA A 185 -8.75 -16.19 24.11
C ALA A 185 -8.01 -16.17 25.46
N CYS A 186 -6.71 -15.84 25.45
CA CYS A 186 -5.82 -15.91 26.59
C CYS A 186 -4.99 -14.65 26.86
N ASP A 187 -5.01 -13.65 25.98
CA ASP A 187 -4.57 -12.30 26.32
C ASP A 187 -5.62 -11.56 27.19
N SER A 188 -5.42 -10.26 27.35
CA SER A 188 -6.16 -9.33 28.19
C SER A 188 -6.05 -7.87 27.72
N ASP A 189 -5.50 -7.65 26.52
CA ASP A 189 -5.28 -6.37 25.82
C ASP A 189 -5.23 -6.70 24.30
N ASP A 190 -6.25 -7.36 23.73
CA ASP A 190 -6.23 -8.05 22.41
C ASP A 190 -5.80 -7.19 21.18
N ASP A 191 -5.60 -5.87 21.30
CA ASP A 191 -5.09 -4.97 20.25
C ASP A 191 -3.81 -4.17 20.65
N ASP A 192 -3.24 -4.47 21.82
CA ASP A 192 -2.10 -3.83 22.49
C ASP A 192 -2.15 -2.27 22.54
N ASP A 193 -3.36 -1.68 22.56
CA ASP A 193 -3.54 -0.22 22.69
C ASP A 193 -3.19 0.32 24.11
N GLY A 194 -3.17 -0.60 25.08
CA GLY A 194 -2.89 -0.37 26.50
C GLY A 194 -4.13 -0.19 27.40
N VAL A 195 -5.33 -0.55 26.93
CA VAL A 195 -6.64 -0.36 27.58
C VAL A 195 -7.45 -1.66 27.74
N LEU A 196 -6.82 -2.78 28.11
CA LEU A 196 -7.43 -4.05 28.55
C LEU A 196 -8.93 -4.26 28.24
N ASP A 197 -9.30 -5.20 27.37
CA ASP A 197 -10.65 -5.50 26.81
C ASP A 197 -11.85 -5.48 27.79
N ALA A 198 -11.61 -5.61 29.09
CA ALA A 198 -12.61 -5.47 30.15
C ALA A 198 -13.03 -4.01 30.49
N ASP A 199 -12.19 -3.02 30.18
CA ASP A 199 -12.43 -1.58 30.36
C ASP A 199 -12.46 -0.81 28.99
N ASP A 200 -12.12 -1.48 27.88
CA ASP A 200 -12.11 -1.03 26.48
C ASP A 200 -13.52 -0.84 25.84
N ASN A 201 -13.64 0.08 24.87
CA ASN A 201 -14.78 0.26 23.98
C ASN A 201 -14.59 -0.25 22.54
N CYS A 202 -13.36 -0.55 22.10
CA CYS A 202 -13.01 -1.22 20.84
C CYS A 202 -11.99 -2.36 21.03
N PRO A 203 -12.34 -3.49 21.70
CA PRO A 203 -11.41 -4.56 22.10
C PRO A 203 -10.58 -5.29 21.04
N PHE A 204 -10.62 -4.89 19.77
CA PHE A 204 -9.89 -5.50 18.67
C PHE A 204 -9.33 -4.45 17.69
N ASP A 205 -9.52 -3.15 17.96
CA ASP A 205 -9.28 -2.06 17.00
C ASP A 205 -8.61 -0.86 17.70
N TYR A 206 -7.28 -0.86 17.72
CA TYR A 206 -6.38 0.08 18.42
C TYR A 206 -6.92 1.52 18.59
N ASP A 207 -7.45 1.87 19.78
CA ASP A 207 -7.82 3.25 20.17
C ASP A 207 -7.39 3.63 21.60
N PRO A 208 -6.09 3.98 21.82
CA PRO A 208 -5.62 4.41 23.14
C PRO A 208 -6.30 5.69 23.67
N THR A 209 -7.14 6.35 22.86
CA THR A 209 -7.91 7.54 23.24
C THR A 209 -9.29 7.21 23.80
N GLN A 210 -9.83 6.05 23.44
CA GLN A 210 -11.15 5.54 23.84
C GLN A 210 -12.23 6.58 23.57
N THR A 211 -12.26 7.07 22.33
CA THR A 211 -13.21 8.08 21.89
C THR A 211 -14.56 7.42 21.61
N ASP A 212 -15.62 8.03 22.14
CA ASP A 212 -17.01 7.55 22.09
C ASP A 212 -17.88 8.82 21.98
N LEU A 213 -18.23 9.19 20.75
CA LEU A 213 -18.83 10.47 20.40
C LEU A 213 -20.34 10.52 20.72
N ASP A 214 -21.09 9.45 20.43
CA ASP A 214 -22.55 9.38 20.70
C ASP A 214 -22.90 8.91 22.14
N ALA A 215 -21.98 8.22 22.84
CA ALA A 215 -22.10 7.61 24.16
C ALA A 215 -22.99 6.34 24.25
N ASP A 216 -23.04 5.53 23.19
CA ASP A 216 -23.61 4.18 23.09
C ASP A 216 -22.74 3.14 23.85
N GLY A 217 -21.42 3.21 23.65
CA GLY A 217 -20.42 2.35 24.29
C GLY A 217 -19.62 1.44 23.35
N PHE A 218 -19.73 1.60 22.03
CA PHE A 218 -18.62 1.33 21.10
C PHE A 218 -17.70 2.55 21.06
N GLY A 219 -16.48 2.38 20.56
CA GLY A 219 -15.57 3.49 20.28
C GLY A 219 -15.55 3.84 18.81
N ASN A 220 -15.10 5.06 18.50
CA ASN A 220 -15.19 5.60 17.15
C ASN A 220 -14.40 4.82 16.08
N VAL A 221 -13.45 3.97 16.49
CA VAL A 221 -12.70 3.12 15.53
C VAL A 221 -13.48 1.87 15.13
N CYS A 222 -14.46 1.45 15.94
CA CYS A 222 -15.23 0.21 15.78
C CYS A 222 -16.76 0.40 15.81
N ASP A 223 -17.25 1.65 15.77
CA ASP A 223 -18.66 1.96 15.52
C ASP A 223 -18.93 2.05 14.00
N ASP A 224 -20.18 1.79 13.61
CA ASP A 224 -20.65 1.93 12.22
C ASP A 224 -21.37 3.29 12.00
N ASP A 225 -21.64 4.07 13.06
CA ASP A 225 -22.50 5.30 13.11
C ASP A 225 -21.94 6.27 14.19
N ASP A 226 -20.78 6.88 13.90
CA ASP A 226 -19.88 7.52 14.87
C ASP A 226 -20.54 8.57 15.78
N ASP A 227 -21.50 9.33 15.26
CA ASP A 227 -22.23 10.37 15.99
C ASP A 227 -23.65 10.00 16.43
N GLY A 228 -24.14 8.83 16.04
CA GLY A 228 -25.42 8.25 16.44
C GLY A 228 -26.66 8.92 15.81
N ASP A 229 -26.53 9.57 14.65
CA ASP A 229 -27.68 10.16 13.95
C ASP A 229 -28.53 9.13 13.17
N GLY A 230 -27.93 8.02 12.75
CA GLY A 230 -28.60 6.94 12.01
C GLY A 230 -28.32 6.88 10.51
N TRP A 231 -27.41 7.69 9.98
CA TRP A 231 -26.55 7.32 8.85
C TRP A 231 -25.31 6.61 9.41
N GLY A 232 -24.74 5.67 8.64
CA GLY A 232 -23.48 5.06 9.03
C GLY A 232 -22.35 5.67 8.23
N ASP A 233 -21.13 5.70 8.78
CA ASP A 233 -20.00 6.51 8.31
C ASP A 233 -19.72 6.40 6.80
N ASP A 234 -19.79 5.17 6.25
CA ASP A 234 -19.65 4.86 4.81
C ASP A 234 -20.70 5.54 3.90
N ASP A 235 -21.86 5.90 4.46
CA ASP A 235 -23.02 6.53 3.80
C ASP A 235 -23.27 7.97 4.34
N ASP A 236 -22.43 8.49 5.26
CA ASP A 236 -22.57 9.81 5.90
C ASP A 236 -21.49 10.80 5.42
N ASN A 237 -21.91 11.96 4.91
CA ASN A 237 -21.00 13.03 4.50
C ASN A 237 -20.54 13.92 5.66
N CYS A 238 -20.98 13.65 6.89
CA CYS A 238 -20.59 14.36 8.11
C CYS A 238 -20.40 13.45 9.34
N ALA A 239 -19.86 12.23 9.18
CA ALA A 239 -19.76 11.17 10.21
C ALA A 239 -19.38 11.56 11.66
N LEU A 240 -18.68 12.69 11.88
CA LEU A 240 -18.33 13.21 13.22
C LEU A 240 -19.24 14.34 13.74
N THR A 241 -20.35 14.66 13.06
CA THR A 241 -21.15 15.89 13.25
C THR A 241 -22.65 15.68 13.03
N TYR A 242 -23.31 15.15 14.06
CA TYR A 242 -24.74 14.79 14.12
C TYR A 242 -25.68 15.61 13.20
N SER A 243 -26.02 15.05 12.03
CA SER A 243 -26.84 15.72 11.00
C SER A 243 -27.78 14.79 10.23
N LEU A 244 -29.02 14.72 10.73
CA LEU A 244 -30.14 14.04 10.04
C LEU A 244 -30.47 14.56 8.61
N ASP A 245 -29.74 15.55 8.10
CA ASP A 245 -29.79 16.07 6.73
C ASP A 245 -28.40 15.93 6.10
N ILE A 246 -28.28 15.00 5.14
CA ILE A 246 -27.09 14.76 4.30
C ILE A 246 -27.10 15.68 3.07
N THR A 247 -27.36 16.97 3.28
CA THR A 247 -27.21 17.95 2.20
C THR A 247 -25.73 18.25 1.98
N ASN A 248 -25.43 18.56 0.73
CA ASN A 248 -24.12 18.89 0.20
C ASN A 248 -24.47 19.69 -1.06
N SER A 249 -24.05 20.96 -1.10
CA SER A 249 -24.57 21.94 -2.04
C SER A 249 -23.69 22.12 -3.29
N ASP A 250 -22.46 21.60 -3.26
CA ASP A 250 -21.43 21.66 -4.31
C ASP A 250 -21.12 20.31 -5.01
N ASP A 251 -21.71 19.21 -4.54
CA ASP A 251 -21.43 17.81 -4.88
C ASP A 251 -19.98 17.32 -4.52
N ASP A 252 -19.36 17.82 -3.43
CA ASP A 252 -18.03 17.39 -2.94
C ASP A 252 -18.06 16.17 -1.95
N GLU A 253 -17.03 15.93 -1.12
CA GLU A 253 -16.97 14.81 -0.15
C GLU A 253 -17.52 15.16 1.25
N MET A 254 -17.73 16.44 1.59
CA MET A 254 -18.19 16.93 2.90
C MET A 254 -19.65 17.40 2.86
N GLY A 255 -20.41 17.32 3.95
CA GLY A 255 -21.80 17.79 3.99
C GLY A 255 -21.96 19.19 4.55
N ASP A 256 -23.06 19.89 4.20
CA ASP A 256 -23.35 21.28 4.64
C ASP A 256 -23.37 21.45 6.19
N ALA A 257 -23.41 20.35 6.95
CA ALA A 257 -23.41 20.37 8.41
C ALA A 257 -22.00 20.41 9.03
N CYS A 258 -20.98 20.08 8.24
CA CYS A 258 -19.59 19.98 8.64
C CYS A 258 -18.61 20.67 7.67
N ASP A 259 -19.09 21.18 6.53
CA ASP A 259 -18.37 22.17 5.74
C ASP A 259 -18.34 23.56 6.41
N ASP A 260 -17.37 24.37 6.00
CA ASP A 260 -17.24 25.80 6.31
C ASP A 260 -17.42 26.66 5.02
N ASP A 261 -17.58 26.06 3.81
CA ASP A 261 -17.62 26.68 2.46
C ASP A 261 -18.61 25.89 1.55
N ASP A 262 -19.90 25.83 1.93
CA ASP A 262 -20.97 24.94 1.39
C ASP A 262 -21.11 24.89 -0.16
N ASP A 263 -20.68 25.92 -0.90
CA ASP A 263 -20.76 26.01 -2.36
C ASP A 263 -19.40 25.99 -3.10
N ASN A 264 -18.30 25.86 -2.34
CA ASN A 264 -16.92 25.82 -2.79
C ASN A 264 -16.48 27.03 -3.66
N ASP A 265 -17.09 28.22 -3.45
CA ASP A 265 -16.67 29.45 -4.15
C ASP A 265 -15.37 30.04 -3.59
N GLY A 266 -15.01 29.71 -2.34
CA GLY A 266 -13.85 30.20 -1.62
C GLY A 266 -14.13 31.31 -0.61
N VAL A 267 -15.40 31.53 -0.25
CA VAL A 267 -15.87 32.42 0.81
C VAL A 267 -16.63 31.59 1.85
N ILE A 268 -16.06 31.45 3.05
CA ILE A 268 -16.68 30.66 4.13
C ILE A 268 -18.07 31.18 4.52
N ASP A 269 -19.01 30.30 4.89
CA ASP A 269 -20.44 30.63 5.09
C ASP A 269 -20.67 31.79 6.08
N ASP A 270 -19.83 31.88 7.11
CA ASP A 270 -19.90 32.89 8.18
C ASP A 270 -19.47 34.30 7.70
N GLU A 271 -18.85 34.38 6.51
CA GLU A 271 -18.51 35.61 5.75
C GLU A 271 -19.25 35.75 4.41
N ASP A 272 -19.97 34.73 3.94
CA ASP A 272 -20.73 34.68 2.67
C ASP A 272 -22.16 35.29 2.78
N ASN A 273 -22.63 35.91 1.69
CA ASN A 273 -24.00 36.35 1.48
C ASN A 273 -24.88 35.43 0.62
N CYS A 274 -24.33 34.38 -0.01
CA CYS A 274 -25.07 33.28 -0.64
C CYS A 274 -24.48 31.87 -0.34
N PRO A 275 -24.35 31.43 0.94
CA PRO A 275 -23.60 30.23 1.35
C PRO A 275 -23.72 28.95 0.49
N VAL A 276 -24.87 28.71 -0.15
CA VAL A 276 -25.15 27.49 -0.93
C VAL A 276 -25.28 27.79 -2.44
N THR A 277 -24.73 28.89 -2.96
CA THR A 277 -24.96 29.38 -4.34
C THR A 277 -23.81 30.25 -4.86
N LEU A 278 -22.83 29.57 -5.46
CA LEU A 278 -21.54 30.07 -5.94
C LEU A 278 -21.53 31.53 -6.43
N ASN A 279 -20.98 32.45 -5.63
CA ASN A 279 -20.99 33.89 -5.93
C ASN A 279 -19.71 34.65 -5.51
N ALA A 280 -18.52 34.08 -5.74
CA ALA A 280 -17.21 34.50 -5.20
C ALA A 280 -16.75 35.98 -5.36
N ASP A 281 -17.50 36.83 -6.08
CA ASP A 281 -17.30 38.28 -6.08
C ASP A 281 -18.14 39.04 -5.03
N GLN A 282 -19.02 38.33 -4.33
CA GLN A 282 -19.88 38.76 -3.22
C GLN A 282 -20.71 39.98 -3.63
N ALA A 283 -21.29 39.89 -4.83
CA ALA A 283 -22.20 40.87 -5.39
C ALA A 283 -23.44 41.02 -4.48
N ASN A 284 -23.80 42.27 -4.22
CA ASN A 284 -24.95 42.68 -3.44
C ASN A 284 -25.19 44.17 -3.74
N ASN A 285 -26.18 44.45 -4.59
CA ASN A 285 -26.43 45.74 -5.20
C ASN A 285 -27.24 46.68 -4.27
N ASP A 286 -28.19 46.15 -3.49
CA ASP A 286 -29.04 46.92 -2.59
C ASP A 286 -28.48 47.11 -1.14
N LEU A 287 -27.56 46.23 -0.74
CA LEU A 287 -26.89 46.07 0.57
C LEU A 287 -27.76 45.50 1.71
N ASP A 288 -28.57 44.48 1.44
CA ASP A 288 -29.33 43.71 2.44
C ASP A 288 -28.54 42.52 3.09
N SER A 289 -29.10 41.34 3.34
CA SER A 289 -28.39 40.15 3.84
C SER A 289 -28.04 39.14 2.75
N ASP A 290 -28.76 39.12 1.65
CA ASP A 290 -28.70 38.06 0.64
C ASP A 290 -27.90 38.61 -0.57
N GLY A 291 -27.13 37.80 -1.30
CA GLY A 291 -26.34 38.28 -2.46
C GLY A 291 -27.10 38.26 -3.78
N ASP A 292 -26.61 38.99 -4.79
CA ASP A 292 -27.30 39.15 -6.10
C ASP A 292 -27.55 37.81 -6.85
N GLU A 293 -26.82 36.73 -6.52
CA GLU A 293 -27.04 35.40 -7.13
C GLU A 293 -28.08 34.55 -6.37
N CYS A 294 -28.53 35.00 -5.19
CA CYS A 294 -29.51 34.28 -4.34
C CYS A 294 -30.67 35.15 -3.78
N ASP A 295 -30.74 36.44 -4.10
CA ASP A 295 -31.95 37.27 -3.92
C ASP A 295 -32.98 36.97 -5.04
N ASP A 296 -34.22 37.43 -4.83
CA ASP A 296 -35.36 37.41 -5.76
C ASP A 296 -35.68 38.86 -6.26
N ASP A 297 -34.98 39.92 -5.81
CA ASP A 297 -35.28 41.38 -6.02
C ASP A 297 -34.00 42.27 -5.85
N ASP A 298 -32.98 42.09 -6.73
CA ASP A 298 -31.58 42.58 -6.65
C ASP A 298 -31.37 44.10 -6.39
N ASP A 299 -32.35 44.95 -6.68
CA ASP A 299 -32.31 46.40 -6.39
C ASP A 299 -33.37 46.87 -5.39
N ASN A 300 -34.21 45.95 -4.92
CA ASN A 300 -35.31 46.15 -3.97
C ASN A 300 -36.30 47.28 -4.38
N ASP A 301 -36.48 47.54 -5.69
CA ASP A 301 -37.57 48.34 -6.28
C ASP A 301 -38.95 47.80 -5.84
N GLY A 302 -39.06 46.48 -5.69
CA GLY A 302 -40.28 45.74 -5.40
C GLY A 302 -40.88 45.02 -6.61
N VAL A 303 -40.08 44.80 -7.65
CA VAL A 303 -40.36 43.98 -8.83
C VAL A 303 -39.21 42.98 -8.99
N GLY A 304 -39.36 41.81 -8.37
CA GLY A 304 -38.33 40.77 -8.44
C GLY A 304 -37.91 40.35 -9.87
N ASP A 305 -36.65 39.97 -10.02
CA ASP A 305 -35.82 40.05 -11.24
C ASP A 305 -36.43 39.32 -12.44
N ALA A 306 -37.06 38.17 -12.19
CA ALA A 306 -37.76 37.39 -13.23
C ALA A 306 -38.96 38.13 -13.87
N GLY A 307 -39.37 39.27 -13.30
CA GLY A 307 -40.37 40.20 -13.80
C GLY A 307 -39.84 41.60 -14.11
N ASP A 308 -38.55 41.86 -13.89
CA ASP A 308 -37.90 43.14 -14.12
C ASP A 308 -37.14 43.18 -15.46
N ALA A 309 -36.98 44.37 -16.02
CA ALA A 309 -36.20 44.61 -17.23
C ALA A 309 -34.77 45.11 -16.93
N PHE A 310 -34.54 45.71 -15.76
CA PHE A 310 -33.26 46.21 -15.29
C PHE A 310 -33.07 45.90 -13.79
N PRO A 311 -32.90 44.61 -13.39
CA PRO A 311 -32.82 44.18 -11.97
C PRO A 311 -31.81 44.91 -11.06
N PHE A 312 -30.91 45.71 -11.61
CA PHE A 312 -29.85 46.41 -10.88
C PHE A 312 -30.02 47.95 -10.83
N ASP A 313 -31.17 48.52 -11.19
CA ASP A 313 -31.44 49.98 -11.12
C ASP A 313 -32.81 50.30 -10.50
N GLU A 314 -32.79 50.67 -9.20
CA GLU A 314 -33.92 51.07 -8.32
C GLU A 314 -34.91 52.12 -8.91
N ASN A 315 -34.70 52.58 -10.14
CA ASN A 315 -35.47 53.58 -10.86
C ASN A 315 -36.17 53.07 -12.14
N GLU A 316 -35.86 51.86 -12.65
CA GLU A 316 -36.28 51.40 -13.98
C GLU A 316 -36.78 49.94 -14.01
N SER A 317 -37.98 49.65 -13.50
CA SER A 317 -38.56 48.28 -13.50
C SER A 317 -39.33 47.88 -14.78
N ALA A 318 -39.15 48.58 -15.90
CA ALA A 318 -39.90 48.34 -17.14
C ALA A 318 -39.20 48.80 -18.41
N ASP A 319 -39.32 47.98 -19.46
CA ASP A 319 -38.92 48.24 -20.85
C ASP A 319 -40.11 47.88 -21.78
N ALA A 320 -40.95 48.87 -22.09
CA ALA A 320 -42.25 48.66 -22.73
C ALA A 320 -42.18 48.23 -24.20
N ASP A 321 -41.10 48.56 -24.91
CA ASP A 321 -40.81 48.17 -26.29
C ASP A 321 -39.55 47.30 -26.46
N SER A 322 -38.86 46.97 -25.36
CA SER A 322 -37.77 45.98 -25.27
C SER A 322 -36.49 46.39 -26.02
N ASP A 323 -36.17 47.68 -26.05
CA ASP A 323 -35.00 48.25 -26.74
C ASP A 323 -33.72 48.27 -25.88
N GLY A 324 -33.84 48.05 -24.56
CA GLY A 324 -32.75 48.11 -23.58
C GLY A 324 -32.57 49.48 -22.91
N VAL A 325 -33.53 50.39 -23.01
CA VAL A 325 -33.58 51.67 -22.29
C VAL A 325 -34.90 51.76 -21.50
N GLY A 326 -34.81 51.89 -20.17
CA GLY A 326 -36.00 51.88 -19.32
C GLY A 326 -37.00 53.00 -19.58
N ASP A 327 -38.28 52.71 -19.32
CA ASP A 327 -39.44 53.60 -19.56
C ASP A 327 -39.26 55.03 -19.00
N ASN A 328 -38.50 55.23 -17.91
CA ASN A 328 -38.28 56.57 -17.34
C ASN A 328 -37.07 57.32 -17.95
N ALA A 329 -36.21 56.63 -18.67
CA ALA A 329 -35.05 57.15 -19.38
C ALA A 329 -35.33 57.45 -20.87
N ASP A 330 -36.18 56.66 -21.52
CA ASP A 330 -36.46 56.81 -22.96
C ASP A 330 -37.41 57.98 -23.30
N VAL A 331 -37.33 58.43 -24.56
CA VAL A 331 -38.05 59.57 -25.15
C VAL A 331 -39.12 59.13 -26.17
N CYS A 332 -39.03 57.91 -26.71
CA CYS A 332 -39.94 57.36 -27.73
C CYS A 332 -40.95 56.33 -27.19
N ASP A 333 -40.77 55.76 -25.98
CA ASP A 333 -41.67 54.91 -25.14
C ASP A 333 -42.91 54.36 -25.88
N GLY A 334 -42.75 53.14 -26.39
CA GLY A 334 -43.81 52.25 -26.85
C GLY A 334 -43.81 51.93 -28.35
N ASP A 335 -42.67 51.99 -29.05
CA ASP A 335 -42.55 51.64 -30.48
C ASP A 335 -41.29 50.78 -30.80
N ASP A 336 -41.50 49.47 -30.79
CA ASP A 336 -40.66 48.25 -31.02
C ASP A 336 -39.72 48.25 -32.26
N ALA A 337 -39.39 49.40 -32.86
CA ALA A 337 -38.56 49.47 -34.07
C ALA A 337 -37.89 50.81 -34.40
N VAL A 338 -38.37 51.95 -33.86
CA VAL A 338 -38.08 53.28 -34.45
C VAL A 338 -37.59 54.26 -33.40
N GLY A 339 -36.26 54.38 -33.36
CA GLY A 339 -35.56 55.42 -32.64
C GLY A 339 -35.64 56.75 -33.39
N ASP A 340 -34.50 57.42 -33.48
CA ASP A 340 -34.31 58.75 -34.06
C ASP A 340 -33.11 58.62 -35.02
N PHE A 341 -33.34 58.01 -36.20
CA PHE A 341 -32.29 57.40 -37.05
C PHE A 341 -31.25 58.43 -37.53
N ASP A 342 -31.69 59.63 -37.93
CA ASP A 342 -30.82 60.77 -38.28
C ASP A 342 -30.38 61.60 -37.06
N SER A 343 -30.99 61.36 -35.90
CA SER A 343 -30.82 62.05 -34.61
C SER A 343 -31.30 63.53 -34.57
N ASP A 344 -32.40 63.86 -35.26
CA ASP A 344 -33.12 65.15 -35.25
C ASP A 344 -33.88 65.45 -33.94
N ALA A 345 -34.20 64.41 -33.15
CA ALA A 345 -35.17 64.33 -32.05
C ALA A 345 -36.65 64.22 -32.48
N THR A 346 -36.89 63.52 -33.58
CA THR A 346 -38.22 63.11 -34.07
C THR A 346 -38.18 61.61 -34.32
N CYS A 347 -38.89 60.81 -33.49
CA CYS A 347 -38.88 59.36 -33.71
C CYS A 347 -39.46 59.02 -35.10
N ASP A 348 -38.89 58.01 -35.78
CA ASP A 348 -39.05 57.80 -37.22
C ASP A 348 -40.53 57.61 -37.66
N ASP A 349 -41.42 57.07 -36.78
CA ASP A 349 -42.88 57.00 -37.03
C ASP A 349 -43.58 58.35 -37.34
N ARG A 350 -42.87 59.45 -37.05
CA ARG A 350 -43.30 60.84 -37.19
C ARG A 350 -42.42 61.65 -38.16
N ASP A 351 -41.34 61.08 -38.67
CA ASP A 351 -40.61 61.64 -39.80
C ASP A 351 -41.22 61.18 -41.14
N ALA A 352 -40.55 61.47 -42.25
CA ALA A 352 -41.01 61.21 -43.62
C ALA A 352 -39.89 61.12 -44.67
N ASP A 353 -38.62 61.03 -44.23
CA ASP A 353 -37.36 61.00 -45.01
C ASP A 353 -36.30 60.46 -44.02
N ASP A 354 -36.52 59.24 -43.48
CA ASP A 354 -35.93 58.74 -42.24
C ASP A 354 -34.37 58.73 -42.22
N ASP A 355 -33.71 58.73 -43.40
CA ASP A 355 -32.24 58.79 -43.55
C ASP A 355 -31.69 60.10 -44.17
N ASP A 356 -32.55 61.11 -44.40
CA ASP A 356 -32.27 62.44 -44.98
C ASP A 356 -31.53 62.40 -46.34
N ASP A 357 -31.70 61.31 -47.12
CA ASP A 357 -31.28 61.15 -48.53
C ASP A 357 -31.94 62.19 -49.45
N GLY A 358 -33.22 62.50 -49.19
CA GLY A 358 -34.06 63.37 -49.99
C GLY A 358 -35.09 62.65 -50.88
N VAL A 359 -35.45 61.40 -50.55
CA VAL A 359 -36.56 60.63 -51.13
C VAL A 359 -37.50 60.18 -50.00
N ASP A 360 -38.66 60.84 -49.88
CA ASP A 360 -39.66 60.50 -48.87
C ASP A 360 -39.96 58.97 -48.81
N ASP A 361 -39.95 58.32 -47.63
CA ASP A 361 -40.06 56.84 -47.41
C ASP A 361 -41.23 56.16 -48.14
N GLY A 362 -42.28 56.93 -48.46
CA GLY A 362 -43.44 56.44 -49.20
C GLY A 362 -43.20 56.24 -50.71
N ASP A 363 -42.12 56.79 -51.25
CA ASP A 363 -41.62 56.59 -52.62
C ASP A 363 -40.25 55.86 -52.64
N ASP A 364 -39.60 55.69 -51.47
CA ASP A 364 -38.37 54.88 -51.30
C ASP A 364 -38.66 53.38 -51.02
N ILE A 365 -37.69 52.51 -51.31
CA ILE A 365 -37.72 51.06 -51.02
C ILE A 365 -36.76 50.69 -49.86
N PHE A 366 -35.76 51.51 -49.58
CA PHE A 366 -34.78 51.36 -48.50
C PHE A 366 -34.70 52.64 -47.62
N PRO A 367 -35.74 53.03 -46.87
CA PRO A 367 -35.78 54.30 -46.12
C PRO A 367 -34.72 54.52 -45.03
N TYR A 368 -33.81 53.56 -44.82
CA TYR A 368 -32.76 53.58 -43.81
C TYR A 368 -31.36 53.38 -44.44
N ASP A 369 -31.21 53.50 -45.76
CA ASP A 369 -29.94 53.47 -46.48
C ASP A 369 -29.90 54.53 -47.59
N ALA A 370 -29.36 55.71 -47.24
CA ALA A 370 -29.17 56.87 -48.10
C ALA A 370 -28.20 56.67 -49.30
N THR A 371 -27.97 55.42 -49.72
CA THR A 371 -27.27 55.03 -50.94
C THR A 371 -28.11 54.18 -51.91
N GLU A 372 -29.28 53.68 -51.50
CA GLU A 372 -30.18 52.83 -52.28
C GLU A 372 -31.63 53.36 -52.21
N TRP A 373 -32.34 53.42 -53.35
CA TRP A 373 -33.73 53.92 -53.40
C TRP A 373 -34.63 53.11 -54.36
N ALA A 374 -34.11 52.00 -54.90
CA ALA A 374 -34.76 51.22 -55.95
C ALA A 374 -34.28 49.77 -55.96
N ASP A 375 -35.22 48.85 -56.18
CA ASP A 375 -35.02 47.42 -56.34
C ASP A 375 -35.83 46.99 -57.59
N THR A 376 -35.14 46.61 -58.67
CA THR A 376 -35.73 46.36 -59.99
C THR A 376 -36.43 45.00 -60.10
N ASP A 377 -35.95 43.96 -59.42
CA ASP A 377 -36.51 42.60 -59.53
C ASP A 377 -37.20 42.07 -58.26
N SER A 378 -37.15 42.87 -57.20
CA SER A 378 -37.86 42.73 -55.92
C SER A 378 -37.32 41.62 -55.02
N ASP A 379 -35.99 41.53 -54.91
CA ASP A 379 -35.29 40.55 -54.07
C ASP A 379 -34.87 41.08 -52.69
N GLY A 380 -34.81 42.40 -52.50
CA GLY A 380 -34.37 43.05 -51.27
C GLY A 380 -32.94 43.62 -51.29
N VAL A 381 -32.26 43.63 -52.44
CA VAL A 381 -30.97 44.31 -52.66
C VAL A 381 -31.18 45.51 -53.57
N GLY A 382 -30.47 46.61 -53.28
CA GLY A 382 -30.60 47.83 -54.08
C GLY A 382 -29.92 47.74 -55.45
N ASP A 383 -30.55 48.36 -56.46
CA ASP A 383 -30.11 48.44 -57.86
C ASP A 383 -28.65 48.92 -58.02
N ASN A 384 -28.07 49.65 -57.05
CA ASN A 384 -26.71 50.15 -57.13
C ASN A 384 -25.65 49.15 -56.63
N THR A 385 -26.07 48.14 -55.85
CA THR A 385 -25.24 47.09 -55.26
C THR A 385 -25.40 45.74 -55.96
N ASP A 386 -26.56 45.49 -56.58
CA ASP A 386 -26.96 44.18 -57.14
C ASP A 386 -26.14 43.69 -58.37
N ASN A 387 -25.51 42.52 -58.23
CA ASN A 387 -24.71 41.82 -59.25
C ASN A 387 -25.52 40.97 -60.25
N CYS A 388 -26.82 40.75 -60.03
CA CYS A 388 -27.76 40.14 -61.00
C CYS A 388 -29.08 40.93 -61.13
N THR A 389 -29.02 42.26 -61.34
CA THR A 389 -30.10 43.30 -61.45
C THR A 389 -31.36 43.03 -62.33
N GLY A 390 -31.92 41.83 -62.28
CA GLY A 390 -33.00 41.34 -63.11
C GLY A 390 -33.36 39.86 -62.90
N ASP A 391 -32.59 39.11 -62.09
CA ASP A 391 -32.77 37.70 -61.74
C ASP A 391 -32.49 37.44 -60.22
N ALA A 392 -33.16 38.19 -59.34
CA ALA A 392 -33.36 38.02 -57.89
C ALA A 392 -32.43 37.03 -57.15
N ASN A 393 -31.43 37.58 -56.46
CA ASN A 393 -30.39 36.87 -55.70
C ASN A 393 -29.97 37.66 -54.45
N ALA A 394 -30.86 37.71 -53.45
CA ALA A 394 -30.70 38.55 -52.25
C ALA A 394 -29.45 38.26 -51.39
N ASP A 395 -28.76 37.13 -51.61
CA ASP A 395 -27.49 36.78 -50.98
C ASP A 395 -26.26 37.33 -51.70
N GLN A 396 -26.43 37.83 -52.94
CA GLN A 396 -25.40 38.42 -53.79
C GLN A 396 -24.18 37.51 -53.97
N ALA A 397 -24.39 36.20 -53.90
CA ALA A 397 -23.34 35.21 -54.05
C ALA A 397 -22.68 35.33 -55.43
N ASP A 398 -21.36 35.39 -55.45
CA ASP A 398 -20.45 35.44 -56.60
C ASP A 398 -19.23 34.64 -56.14
N TYR A 399 -19.29 33.31 -56.27
CA TYR A 399 -18.36 32.41 -55.59
C TYR A 399 -16.98 32.34 -56.26
N ASP A 400 -16.88 32.70 -57.55
CA ASP A 400 -15.62 32.71 -58.31
C ASP A 400 -15.03 34.13 -58.57
N ASP A 401 -15.65 35.18 -58.01
CA ASP A 401 -15.26 36.60 -58.11
C ASP A 401 -15.25 37.14 -59.58
N ASP A 402 -16.14 36.62 -60.44
CA ASP A 402 -16.29 36.97 -61.86
C ASP A 402 -17.03 38.32 -62.09
N LEU A 403 -17.83 38.76 -61.11
CA LEU A 403 -18.79 39.89 -61.14
C LEU A 403 -20.16 39.58 -61.78
N ALA A 404 -20.47 38.32 -62.05
CA ALA A 404 -21.84 37.82 -62.24
C ALA A 404 -22.21 36.95 -61.03
N GLY A 405 -23.35 37.21 -60.40
CA GLY A 405 -23.77 36.38 -59.27
C GLY A 405 -24.14 34.94 -59.69
N ASP A 406 -23.98 33.99 -58.78
CA ASP A 406 -24.16 32.54 -58.97
C ASP A 406 -25.50 32.17 -59.64
N VAL A 407 -26.54 32.98 -59.42
CA VAL A 407 -27.90 32.78 -59.97
C VAL A 407 -27.96 33.12 -61.47
N CYS A 408 -27.14 34.05 -61.94
CA CYS A 408 -27.08 34.50 -63.33
C CYS A 408 -25.85 34.02 -64.12
N ASP A 409 -24.91 33.31 -63.49
CA ASP A 409 -23.78 32.62 -64.17
C ASP A 409 -24.06 31.15 -64.58
N VAL A 410 -23.23 30.64 -65.50
CA VAL A 410 -23.31 29.30 -66.12
C VAL A 410 -22.38 28.27 -65.46
N CYS A 411 -21.25 28.71 -64.87
CA CYS A 411 -20.31 27.88 -64.12
C CYS A 411 -19.91 28.57 -62.79
N PRO A 412 -20.84 28.73 -61.81
CA PRO A 412 -20.67 29.63 -60.66
C PRO A 412 -19.48 29.38 -59.72
N LEU A 413 -18.70 28.32 -59.95
CA LEU A 413 -17.55 27.93 -59.12
C LEU A 413 -16.23 27.99 -59.93
N ASP A 414 -16.26 28.41 -61.20
CA ASP A 414 -15.16 28.30 -62.14
C ASP A 414 -15.05 29.52 -63.07
N PHE A 415 -14.17 30.43 -62.65
CA PHE A 415 -13.78 31.66 -63.33
C PHE A 415 -13.36 31.48 -64.82
N PHE A 416 -13.04 30.27 -65.27
CA PHE A 416 -12.70 29.98 -66.67
C PHE A 416 -13.86 29.42 -67.50
N ASN A 417 -14.93 28.94 -66.85
CA ASN A 417 -16.16 28.41 -67.45
C ASN A 417 -15.89 27.18 -68.37
N ASP A 418 -16.82 26.82 -69.26
CA ASP A 418 -16.67 25.72 -70.24
C ASP A 418 -15.75 26.13 -71.43
N SER A 419 -14.48 25.69 -71.45
CA SER A 419 -13.52 26.02 -72.52
C SER A 419 -13.68 25.19 -73.80
N ASP A 420 -14.18 23.97 -73.67
CA ASP A 420 -14.17 22.91 -74.70
C ASP A 420 -15.50 22.88 -75.49
N GLY A 421 -16.61 23.15 -74.80
CA GLY A 421 -17.96 23.28 -75.31
C GLY A 421 -18.84 22.03 -75.16
N ASP A 422 -18.46 21.06 -74.30
CA ASP A 422 -19.26 19.86 -74.02
C ASP A 422 -20.35 20.04 -72.95
N ALA A 423 -20.37 21.20 -72.27
CA ALA A 423 -21.23 21.60 -71.17
C ALA A 423 -20.91 20.99 -69.78
N LEU A 424 -19.64 20.64 -69.55
CA LEU A 424 -19.01 20.59 -68.23
C LEU A 424 -18.15 21.85 -68.03
N CYS A 425 -17.98 22.30 -66.78
CA CYS A 425 -17.04 23.39 -66.46
C CYS A 425 -15.62 22.83 -66.41
N ASP A 426 -14.60 23.61 -66.80
CA ASP A 426 -13.19 23.15 -66.88
C ASP A 426 -12.69 22.50 -65.57
N SER A 427 -13.19 22.96 -64.41
CA SER A 427 -12.87 22.39 -63.09
C SER A 427 -13.43 20.99 -62.83
N ASP A 428 -14.51 20.60 -63.51
CA ASP A 428 -15.20 19.31 -63.36
C ASP A 428 -14.89 18.33 -64.51
N ASP A 429 -14.23 18.77 -65.59
CA ASP A 429 -13.79 17.88 -66.68
C ASP A 429 -12.33 17.43 -66.53
N TYR A 430 -12.16 16.16 -66.13
CA TYR A 430 -10.85 15.49 -66.07
C TYR A 430 -10.11 15.50 -67.42
N CYS A 431 -10.84 15.50 -68.54
CA CYS A 431 -10.30 15.55 -69.89
C CYS A 431 -10.60 16.89 -70.60
N TYR A 432 -10.50 18.03 -69.89
CA TYR A 432 -10.76 19.46 -70.29
C TYR A 432 -10.27 19.99 -71.66
N LEU A 433 -9.72 19.15 -72.54
CA LEU A 433 -9.30 19.45 -73.91
C LEU A 433 -9.70 18.35 -74.94
N ASP A 434 -10.35 17.26 -74.52
CA ASP A 434 -10.85 16.18 -75.38
C ASP A 434 -12.35 15.90 -75.13
N PRO A 435 -13.26 16.39 -76.00
CA PRO A 435 -14.71 16.26 -75.86
C PRO A 435 -15.25 14.84 -76.16
N ASN A 436 -14.43 13.81 -75.92
CA ASN A 436 -14.80 12.39 -75.97
C ASN A 436 -14.57 11.68 -74.62
N ASN A 437 -13.79 12.28 -73.71
CA ASN A 437 -13.47 11.78 -72.37
C ASN A 437 -12.85 10.36 -72.34
N ASP A 438 -12.67 9.79 -71.16
CA ASP A 438 -12.34 8.38 -70.93
C ASP A 438 -13.48 7.47 -71.43
N ALA A 439 -13.13 6.48 -72.25
CA ALA A 439 -14.06 5.66 -73.01
C ALA A 439 -14.38 4.30 -72.39
N ASP A 440 -13.49 3.78 -71.54
CA ASP A 440 -13.56 2.48 -70.86
C ASP A 440 -13.47 2.58 -69.33
N ALA A 441 -13.32 3.80 -68.81
CA ALA A 441 -13.34 4.20 -67.40
C ALA A 441 -12.13 3.71 -66.59
N ASP A 442 -10.93 3.70 -67.19
CA ASP A 442 -9.65 3.34 -66.53
C ASP A 442 -8.89 4.55 -65.94
N ASP A 443 -9.53 5.72 -65.92
CA ASP A 443 -9.02 7.04 -65.51
C ASP A 443 -7.88 7.58 -66.42
N ILE A 444 -7.79 7.11 -67.68
CA ILE A 444 -6.84 7.61 -68.68
C ILE A 444 -7.60 8.15 -69.91
N CYS A 445 -7.45 9.45 -70.20
CA CYS A 445 -8.10 10.05 -71.38
C CYS A 445 -7.72 9.30 -72.68
N GLY A 446 -8.70 9.03 -73.54
CA GLY A 446 -8.55 8.12 -74.69
C GLY A 446 -7.55 8.55 -75.79
N ASP A 447 -6.94 9.74 -75.69
CA ASP A 447 -5.85 10.18 -76.55
C ASP A 447 -4.45 9.72 -76.09
N VAL A 448 -4.33 9.19 -74.87
CA VAL A 448 -3.06 8.74 -74.25
C VAL A 448 -2.99 7.26 -73.81
N ASP A 449 -4.08 6.51 -73.74
CA ASP A 449 -4.06 5.08 -73.32
C ASP A 449 -3.57 4.07 -74.41
N PHE A 450 -3.03 2.93 -73.95
CA PHE A 450 -2.46 1.81 -74.72
C PHE A 450 -3.42 0.63 -74.97
N CYS A 451 -4.34 0.32 -74.05
CA CYS A 451 -5.38 -0.71 -74.20
C CYS A 451 -6.82 -0.08 -74.13
N PRO A 452 -7.19 0.90 -74.98
CA PRO A 452 -8.30 1.87 -74.72
C PRO A 452 -9.72 1.34 -74.96
N ASN A 453 -9.96 0.06 -74.62
CA ASN A 453 -11.24 -0.62 -74.49
C ASN A 453 -11.20 -1.74 -73.41
N ASP A 454 -10.19 -1.76 -72.52
CA ASP A 454 -9.91 -2.82 -71.54
C ASP A 454 -9.39 -2.25 -70.21
N PHE A 455 -10.31 -2.06 -69.26
CA PHE A 455 -10.12 -1.41 -67.95
C PHE A 455 -8.94 -1.92 -67.12
N ASP A 456 -8.64 -3.23 -67.15
CA ASP A 456 -7.54 -3.80 -66.35
C ASP A 456 -6.15 -3.61 -67.00
N ASN A 457 -6.11 -3.15 -68.26
CA ASN A 457 -4.90 -2.83 -69.03
C ASN A 457 -3.86 -3.99 -69.02
N ASP A 458 -2.55 -3.71 -68.99
CA ASP A 458 -1.45 -4.67 -68.83
C ASP A 458 -1.14 -4.92 -67.33
N ALA A 459 -2.09 -5.55 -66.61
CA ALA A 459 -2.14 -5.58 -65.14
C ALA A 459 -0.89 -6.14 -64.43
N ASP A 460 -0.23 -7.16 -65.00
CA ASP A 460 0.99 -7.76 -64.45
C ASP A 460 2.29 -7.28 -65.16
N GLY A 461 2.15 -6.52 -66.24
CA GLY A 461 3.25 -5.91 -66.99
C GLY A 461 3.93 -6.82 -68.01
N ASP A 462 3.32 -7.95 -68.42
CA ASP A 462 3.87 -8.88 -69.40
C ASP A 462 3.76 -8.40 -70.87
N GLN A 463 3.00 -7.32 -71.12
CA GLN A 463 2.62 -6.70 -72.40
C GLN A 463 1.50 -7.40 -73.18
N ILE A 464 0.52 -7.96 -72.48
CA ILE A 464 -0.72 -8.51 -73.02
C ILE A 464 -1.90 -7.91 -72.23
N CYS A 465 -2.82 -7.19 -72.90
CA CYS A 465 -4.02 -6.67 -72.23
C CYS A 465 -4.82 -7.84 -71.61
N GLY A 466 -5.37 -7.63 -70.41
CA GLY A 466 -6.01 -8.67 -69.58
C GLY A 466 -7.14 -9.44 -70.28
N ASP A 467 -7.83 -8.85 -71.26
CA ASP A 467 -8.87 -9.52 -72.06
C ASP A 467 -8.39 -10.73 -72.88
N VAL A 468 -7.07 -10.94 -73.01
CA VAL A 468 -6.44 -12.00 -73.82
C VAL A 468 -5.62 -13.02 -73.01
N ASP A 469 -5.23 -12.73 -71.77
CA ASP A 469 -4.32 -13.59 -70.98
C ASP A 469 -5.01 -14.73 -70.17
N ILE A 470 -4.23 -15.72 -69.71
CA ILE A 470 -4.67 -16.91 -68.98
C ILE A 470 -4.25 -16.96 -67.50
N CYS A 471 -3.22 -16.23 -67.09
CA CYS A 471 -2.86 -15.99 -65.68
C CYS A 471 -2.76 -14.46 -65.46
N PRO A 472 -3.86 -13.67 -65.59
CA PRO A 472 -3.81 -12.21 -65.86
C PRO A 472 -3.29 -11.32 -64.72
N LEU A 473 -2.71 -11.92 -63.68
CA LEU A 473 -2.19 -11.29 -62.47
C LEU A 473 -0.82 -11.89 -62.06
N ASP A 474 -0.26 -12.81 -62.85
CA ASP A 474 1.01 -13.49 -62.59
C ASP A 474 1.93 -13.46 -63.82
N ALA A 475 2.82 -12.46 -63.85
CA ALA A 475 3.81 -12.28 -64.90
C ALA A 475 4.82 -13.42 -65.03
N ALA A 476 4.89 -14.36 -64.07
CA ALA A 476 5.68 -15.59 -64.21
C ALA A 476 4.95 -16.68 -65.02
N ASN A 477 3.60 -16.59 -65.08
CA ASN A 477 2.69 -17.55 -65.71
C ASN A 477 2.83 -18.98 -65.13
N ASP A 478 2.12 -19.95 -65.72
CA ASP A 478 2.29 -21.40 -65.47
C ASP A 478 3.74 -21.86 -65.79
N ALA A 479 4.60 -21.73 -64.78
CA ALA A 479 6.06 -21.69 -64.93
C ALA A 479 6.71 -23.05 -65.17
N ASP A 480 6.07 -24.15 -64.76
CA ASP A 480 6.54 -25.53 -64.97
C ASP A 480 5.62 -26.38 -65.86
N ASN A 481 4.47 -25.83 -66.28
CA ASN A 481 3.45 -26.44 -67.14
C ASN A 481 2.68 -27.61 -66.53
N ASP A 482 2.44 -27.58 -65.21
CA ASP A 482 1.50 -28.47 -64.52
C ASP A 482 0.02 -28.05 -64.69
N GLY A 483 -0.24 -26.77 -64.95
CA GLY A 483 -1.57 -26.20 -65.17
C GLY A 483 -2.10 -25.32 -64.02
N SER A 484 -1.26 -24.96 -63.06
CA SER A 484 -1.50 -23.98 -62.00
C SER A 484 -0.66 -22.72 -62.27
N CYS A 485 -1.16 -21.51 -61.98
CA CYS A 485 -0.30 -20.32 -61.97
C CYS A 485 0.68 -20.41 -60.77
N ALA A 486 1.84 -19.77 -60.85
CA ALA A 486 2.97 -20.07 -59.95
C ALA A 486 2.77 -19.61 -58.50
N ASP A 487 1.73 -18.81 -58.26
CA ASP A 487 1.26 -18.30 -56.98
C ASP A 487 0.42 -19.31 -56.16
N SER A 488 0.01 -20.45 -56.76
CA SER A 488 -0.82 -21.49 -56.11
C SER A 488 -0.08 -22.81 -55.81
N ASP A 489 1.25 -22.88 -55.95
CA ASP A 489 2.06 -24.06 -55.62
C ASP A 489 2.59 -23.99 -54.16
N THR A 490 2.05 -24.84 -53.28
CA THR A 490 2.33 -24.80 -51.84
C THR A 490 3.66 -25.47 -51.45
N CYS A 491 4.09 -26.53 -52.15
CA CYS A 491 5.35 -27.22 -51.83
C CYS A 491 6.20 -27.52 -53.09
N PRO A 492 6.84 -26.48 -53.67
CA PRO A 492 7.51 -26.58 -54.97
C PRO A 492 8.49 -27.75 -55.10
N GLY A 493 8.09 -28.74 -55.91
CA GLY A 493 8.89 -29.93 -56.24
C GLY A 493 8.68 -31.17 -55.37
N PHE A 494 7.71 -31.17 -54.45
CA PHE A 494 7.31 -32.35 -53.66
C PHE A 494 5.86 -32.77 -53.98
N ASP A 495 5.24 -33.64 -53.16
CA ASP A 495 3.88 -34.15 -53.38
C ASP A 495 2.97 -33.60 -52.28
N ASP A 496 2.10 -32.62 -52.59
CA ASP A 496 1.20 -31.88 -51.67
C ASP A 496 0.10 -32.75 -51.04
N ARG A 497 0.30 -34.06 -50.98
CA ARG A 497 -0.66 -35.08 -50.53
C ARG A 497 -0.06 -36.03 -49.49
N ALA A 498 1.21 -35.83 -49.12
CA ALA A 498 1.87 -36.55 -48.05
C ALA A 498 1.83 -35.69 -46.78
N HIS A 499 0.99 -36.09 -45.81
CA HIS A 499 0.93 -35.54 -44.46
C HIS A 499 0.91 -36.71 -43.47
N SER A 500 1.72 -36.64 -42.41
CA SER A 500 1.90 -37.71 -41.43
C SER A 500 1.15 -37.47 -40.11
N ASP A 501 1.02 -36.21 -39.68
CA ASP A 501 0.30 -35.73 -38.48
C ASP A 501 -0.98 -34.92 -38.81
N THR A 502 -1.08 -34.41 -40.04
CA THR A 502 -2.25 -33.74 -40.65
C THR A 502 -2.50 -32.28 -40.22
N ASP A 503 -1.45 -31.53 -39.89
CA ASP A 503 -1.49 -30.10 -39.59
C ASP A 503 -1.87 -29.20 -40.81
N GLY A 504 -1.52 -29.63 -42.02
CA GLY A 504 -1.70 -28.89 -43.28
C GLY A 504 -0.40 -28.60 -44.04
N VAL A 505 0.77 -28.89 -43.48
CA VAL A 505 2.09 -28.78 -44.11
C VAL A 505 2.52 -30.16 -44.65
N PRO A 506 2.89 -30.29 -45.94
CA PRO A 506 3.33 -31.58 -46.47
C PRO A 506 4.67 -32.05 -45.86
N ASP A 507 4.81 -33.37 -45.61
CA ASP A 507 6.01 -34.04 -45.04
C ASP A 507 7.35 -33.65 -45.70
N GLY A 508 7.32 -33.12 -46.94
CA GLY A 508 8.48 -32.70 -47.72
C GLY A 508 9.05 -31.34 -47.35
N CYS A 509 8.26 -30.47 -46.73
CA CYS A 509 8.66 -29.13 -46.25
C CYS A 509 8.41 -28.89 -44.75
N ASP A 510 7.78 -29.85 -44.07
CA ASP A 510 7.54 -29.86 -42.64
C ASP A 510 8.83 -30.07 -41.81
N ARG A 511 8.91 -29.37 -40.66
CA ARG A 511 10.02 -29.44 -39.69
C ARG A 511 9.73 -30.40 -38.53
N CYS A 512 8.47 -30.63 -38.17
CA CYS A 512 8.04 -31.50 -37.08
C CYS A 512 7.05 -32.59 -37.57
N PRO A 513 7.42 -33.49 -38.50
CA PRO A 513 6.47 -34.26 -39.33
C PRO A 513 5.78 -35.46 -38.64
N ASN A 514 5.66 -35.40 -37.32
CA ASN A 514 4.89 -36.32 -36.50
C ASN A 514 4.09 -35.59 -35.41
N ASP A 515 4.12 -34.25 -35.38
CA ASP A 515 3.51 -33.41 -34.36
C ASP A 515 2.67 -32.30 -34.99
N ALA A 516 1.36 -32.44 -34.86
CA ALA A 516 0.41 -31.50 -35.44
C ALA A 516 0.41 -30.11 -34.77
N LEU A 517 1.08 -29.95 -33.61
CA LEU A 517 1.27 -28.66 -32.94
C LEU A 517 2.59 -27.98 -33.34
N ASN A 518 3.49 -28.71 -34.02
CA ASN A 518 4.83 -28.26 -34.38
C ASN A 518 5.68 -27.79 -33.16
N ASP A 519 6.67 -26.95 -33.46
CA ASP A 519 7.46 -26.09 -32.57
C ASP A 519 6.50 -25.00 -32.03
N GLY A 520 5.79 -25.30 -30.94
CA GLY A 520 4.55 -24.62 -30.52
C GLY A 520 4.77 -23.23 -29.90
N ASP A 521 5.84 -23.11 -29.13
CA ASP A 521 6.40 -21.91 -28.51
C ASP A 521 7.49 -21.24 -29.39
N GLY A 522 8.22 -22.02 -30.19
CA GLY A 522 9.25 -21.55 -31.11
C GLY A 522 10.70 -21.73 -30.61
N ASP A 523 10.95 -22.49 -29.54
CA ASP A 523 12.30 -22.75 -29.00
C ASP A 523 13.22 -23.47 -30.02
N GLY A 524 12.62 -24.27 -30.90
CA GLY A 524 13.29 -25.06 -31.93
C GLY A 524 13.19 -26.58 -31.79
N VAL A 525 12.59 -27.08 -30.71
CA VAL A 525 12.18 -28.46 -30.42
C VAL A 525 10.76 -28.68 -31.02
N CYS A 526 10.23 -29.91 -30.95
CA CYS A 526 8.86 -30.20 -31.35
C CYS A 526 8.11 -30.61 -30.08
N GLY A 527 6.87 -30.16 -29.89
CA GLY A 527 6.10 -30.41 -28.67
C GLY A 527 5.95 -31.88 -28.26
N ASP A 528 6.08 -32.82 -29.20
CA ASP A 528 6.09 -34.28 -28.95
C ASP A 528 7.31 -34.81 -28.17
N VAL A 529 8.37 -34.02 -28.03
CA VAL A 529 9.60 -34.33 -27.29
C VAL A 529 10.02 -33.25 -26.29
N ASP A 530 9.18 -32.24 -26.12
CA ASP A 530 9.41 -31.07 -25.28
C ASP A 530 8.93 -31.29 -23.82
N PRO A 531 9.66 -30.83 -22.78
CA PRO A 531 9.18 -30.82 -21.39
C PRO A 531 8.06 -29.81 -21.14
N CYS A 532 8.12 -28.64 -21.78
CA CYS A 532 7.25 -27.48 -21.61
C CYS A 532 6.67 -27.02 -22.98
N PRO A 533 5.81 -27.82 -23.65
CA PRO A 533 5.53 -27.74 -25.11
C PRO A 533 4.75 -26.52 -25.63
N ILE A 534 4.59 -25.50 -24.79
CA ILE A 534 3.89 -24.23 -25.05
C ILE A 534 4.63 -23.04 -24.42
N ASP A 535 5.84 -23.25 -23.90
CA ASP A 535 6.64 -22.27 -23.17
C ASP A 535 8.04 -22.17 -23.76
N PHE A 536 8.39 -20.99 -24.27
CA PHE A 536 9.65 -20.77 -24.98
C PHE A 536 10.89 -20.81 -24.07
N ASN A 537 10.70 -20.63 -22.76
CA ASN A 537 11.81 -20.57 -21.81
C ASN A 537 12.13 -21.91 -21.13
N ASP A 538 11.28 -22.93 -21.30
CA ASP A 538 11.27 -24.18 -20.50
C ASP A 538 11.01 -23.91 -18.99
N ASP A 539 12.05 -24.15 -18.20
CA ASP A 539 12.16 -24.28 -16.74
C ASP A 539 13.48 -23.57 -16.39
N SER A 540 13.39 -22.23 -16.25
CA SER A 540 14.54 -21.32 -16.31
C SER A 540 15.51 -21.47 -15.14
N ASP A 541 15.02 -21.80 -13.94
CA ASP A 541 15.82 -22.00 -12.73
C ASP A 541 16.07 -23.49 -12.37
N SER A 542 15.33 -24.42 -12.99
CA SER A 542 15.39 -25.87 -12.77
C SER A 542 14.74 -26.38 -11.48
N ASP A 543 13.72 -25.70 -10.94
CA ASP A 543 12.82 -26.17 -9.87
C ASP A 543 11.98 -27.39 -10.30
N GLY A 544 11.56 -27.44 -11.58
CA GLY A 544 10.75 -28.50 -12.18
C GLY A 544 9.34 -28.10 -12.62
N SER A 545 8.98 -26.84 -12.46
CA SER A 545 7.84 -26.13 -13.07
C SER A 545 8.26 -25.58 -14.44
N CYS A 546 7.30 -25.17 -15.27
CA CYS A 546 7.60 -24.41 -16.49
C CYS A 546 7.35 -22.93 -16.18
N ASP A 547 8.14 -22.00 -16.74
CA ASP A 547 8.07 -20.55 -16.45
C ASP A 547 6.63 -19.95 -16.51
N SER A 548 5.72 -20.54 -17.29
CA SER A 548 4.33 -20.10 -17.46
C SER A 548 3.31 -20.70 -16.49
N ASP A 549 3.69 -21.74 -15.74
CA ASP A 549 2.93 -22.36 -14.63
C ASP A 549 3.64 -22.11 -13.27
N ASP A 550 4.71 -21.30 -13.27
CA ASP A 550 5.55 -20.95 -12.12
C ASP A 550 5.28 -19.49 -11.72
N ASP A 551 5.00 -19.25 -10.44
CA ASP A 551 4.77 -17.90 -9.92
C ASP A 551 6.09 -17.13 -9.73
N CYS A 552 7.23 -17.84 -9.60
CA CYS A 552 8.57 -17.30 -9.48
C CYS A 552 9.59 -17.90 -10.48
N PRO A 553 9.43 -17.69 -11.81
CA PRO A 553 10.16 -18.39 -12.88
C PRO A 553 11.69 -18.23 -12.95
N ASN A 554 12.31 -17.54 -12.00
CA ASN A 554 13.76 -17.32 -11.96
C ASN A 554 14.35 -17.60 -10.56
N ASP A 555 13.52 -18.02 -9.60
CA ASP A 555 13.93 -18.38 -8.24
C ASP A 555 13.40 -19.76 -7.84
N ALA A 556 14.30 -20.74 -7.86
CA ALA A 556 14.00 -22.12 -7.48
C ALA A 556 13.71 -22.31 -5.98
N ASP A 557 13.93 -21.30 -5.14
CA ASP A 557 13.48 -21.29 -3.74
C ASP A 557 12.09 -20.61 -3.58
N ASN A 558 11.52 -20.06 -4.67
CA ASN A 558 10.21 -19.39 -4.80
C ASN A 558 10.04 -18.15 -3.90
N ASP A 559 8.80 -17.70 -3.72
CA ASP A 559 8.36 -16.83 -2.64
C ASP A 559 8.53 -17.57 -1.29
N ILE A 560 9.47 -17.10 -0.45
CA ILE A 560 9.98 -17.82 0.73
C ILE A 560 9.16 -17.53 1.99
N ASP A 561 8.68 -16.29 2.14
CA ASP A 561 7.93 -15.76 3.28
C ASP A 561 6.44 -15.53 2.96
N SER A 562 6.02 -15.78 1.72
CA SER A 562 4.64 -15.72 1.22
C SER A 562 4.07 -14.31 1.03
N ASP A 563 4.92 -13.32 0.76
CA ASP A 563 4.57 -11.90 0.53
C ASP A 563 4.07 -11.60 -0.91
N ALA A 564 4.11 -12.60 -1.81
CA ALA A 564 3.86 -12.53 -3.24
C ALA A 564 4.94 -11.80 -4.09
N ILE A 565 6.18 -11.73 -3.58
CA ILE A 565 7.39 -11.25 -4.26
C ILE A 565 8.41 -12.41 -4.29
N CYS A 566 9.03 -12.63 -5.45
CA CYS A 566 10.02 -13.71 -5.58
C CYS A 566 11.36 -13.30 -4.96
N GLY A 567 11.99 -14.21 -4.21
CA GLY A 567 13.23 -13.96 -3.45
C GLY A 567 14.43 -13.44 -4.25
N ASP A 568 14.42 -13.56 -5.59
CA ASP A 568 15.46 -13.02 -6.48
C ASP A 568 15.30 -11.53 -6.80
N VAL A 569 14.08 -10.98 -6.66
CA VAL A 569 13.74 -9.57 -6.85
C VAL A 569 13.37 -8.86 -5.55
N ASP A 570 13.01 -9.62 -4.52
CA ASP A 570 12.68 -9.11 -3.20
C ASP A 570 13.90 -8.44 -2.49
N PRO A 571 13.77 -7.20 -1.98
CA PRO A 571 14.73 -6.61 -1.06
C PRO A 571 14.90 -7.38 0.28
N CYS A 572 13.88 -8.10 0.73
CA CYS A 572 13.72 -8.66 2.07
C CYS A 572 13.32 -10.17 2.12
N PRO A 573 14.07 -11.12 1.49
CA PRO A 573 13.63 -12.48 1.10
C PRO A 573 13.32 -13.53 2.20
N VAL A 574 13.04 -13.09 3.41
CA VAL A 574 12.72 -13.90 4.60
C VAL A 574 11.82 -13.13 5.59
N ASP A 575 11.16 -12.06 5.14
CA ASP A 575 10.50 -11.03 5.95
C ASP A 575 9.26 -10.47 5.22
N PHE A 576 8.11 -11.08 5.52
CA PHE A 576 6.81 -10.79 4.90
C PHE A 576 6.41 -9.30 4.94
N ALA A 577 6.79 -8.58 6.00
CA ALA A 577 6.46 -7.17 6.19
C ALA A 577 7.29 -6.22 5.30
N ASN A 578 8.38 -6.72 4.69
CA ASN A 578 9.25 -5.96 3.79
C ASN A 578 9.88 -4.71 4.47
N ASP A 579 10.17 -3.69 3.65
CA ASP A 579 10.55 -2.32 4.01
C ASP A 579 9.28 -1.50 4.27
N ALA A 580 8.57 -1.80 5.37
CA ALA A 580 7.21 -1.31 5.66
C ALA A 580 7.09 0.23 5.65
N ASP A 581 8.11 0.94 6.14
CA ASP A 581 8.16 2.41 6.16
C ASP A 581 8.84 3.06 4.93
N GLY A 582 9.47 2.24 4.07
CA GLY A 582 10.12 2.65 2.83
C GLY A 582 11.50 3.33 2.96
N ASP A 583 12.24 3.12 4.06
CA ASP A 583 13.57 3.69 4.26
C ASP A 583 14.72 2.91 3.58
N GLY A 584 14.48 1.63 3.27
CA GLY A 584 15.41 0.69 2.65
C GLY A 584 16.00 -0.35 3.60
N ILE A 585 15.30 -0.70 4.67
CA ILE A 585 15.69 -1.68 5.68
C ILE A 585 14.48 -2.60 5.95
N CYS A 586 14.73 -3.91 6.07
CA CYS A 586 13.67 -4.89 6.32
C CYS A 586 13.31 -4.90 7.80
N GLU A 587 12.03 -5.01 8.12
CA GLU A 587 11.45 -4.89 9.47
C GLU A 587 12.21 -5.72 10.54
N VAL A 588 12.58 -6.97 10.27
CA VAL A 588 13.35 -7.82 11.21
C VAL A 588 14.77 -7.31 11.52
N THR A 589 15.19 -6.22 10.87
CA THR A 589 16.44 -5.50 11.10
C THR A 589 16.25 -3.99 11.29
N ASP A 590 15.02 -3.49 11.27
CA ASP A 590 14.70 -2.09 11.52
C ASP A 590 14.44 -1.85 13.00
N ASN A 591 15.05 -0.80 13.56
CA ASN A 591 14.74 -0.35 14.91
C ASN A 591 13.62 0.71 14.99
N CYS A 592 12.96 1.03 13.88
CA CYS A 592 11.68 1.74 13.79
C CYS A 592 10.85 1.21 12.61
N ASP A 593 10.43 -0.07 12.64
CA ASP A 593 9.45 -0.74 11.74
C ASP A 593 8.52 0.16 10.89
N THR A 594 7.90 1.15 11.53
CA THR A 594 6.82 2.00 11.01
C THR A 594 7.26 3.44 10.71
N THR A 595 8.51 3.83 10.98
CA THR A 595 8.96 5.24 10.96
C THR A 595 10.34 5.45 10.34
N SER A 596 10.33 5.74 9.04
CA SER A 596 11.50 5.84 8.15
C SER A 596 12.74 6.50 8.77
N ASN A 597 13.77 5.69 9.04
CA ASN A 597 14.95 6.13 9.80
C ASN A 597 16.30 5.97 9.05
N SER A 598 16.50 4.96 8.20
CA SER A 598 17.59 4.56 7.25
C SER A 598 19.04 4.61 7.70
N ASN A 599 19.28 5.22 8.85
CA ASN A 599 20.57 5.39 9.47
C ASN A 599 20.67 4.60 10.78
N GLN A 600 19.56 4.02 11.25
CA GLN A 600 19.45 3.17 12.43
C GLN A 600 20.12 3.84 13.64
N ALA A 601 19.77 5.11 13.84
CA ALA A 601 20.24 5.85 14.99
C ALA A 601 19.53 5.29 16.22
N ASN A 602 20.31 4.70 17.11
CA ASN A 602 19.94 4.39 18.48
C ASN A 602 21.09 4.88 19.36
N LYS A 603 20.77 5.78 20.29
CA LYS A 603 21.75 6.52 21.08
C LYS A 603 22.01 5.89 22.44
N ASP A 604 20.97 5.42 23.11
CA ASP A 604 21.03 4.93 24.48
C ASP A 604 21.45 3.44 24.55
N GLY A 605 21.10 2.67 23.51
CA GLY A 605 21.50 1.29 23.24
C GLY A 605 20.41 0.24 23.46
N ASP A 606 19.13 0.62 23.38
CA ASP A 606 17.97 -0.27 23.53
C ASP A 606 17.57 -1.02 22.21
N GLU A 607 16.28 -1.26 21.97
CA GLU A 607 15.73 -1.95 20.79
C GLU A 607 15.15 -0.97 19.75
N TYR A 608 14.68 0.22 20.17
CA TYR A 608 14.02 1.20 19.31
C TYR A 608 15.03 2.19 18.66
N GLY A 609 14.58 3.04 17.75
CA GLY A 609 15.39 4.09 17.13
C GLY A 609 15.07 5.47 17.64
N ASP A 610 16.06 6.37 17.63
CA ASP A 610 15.99 7.78 18.07
C ASP A 610 14.76 8.54 17.48
N VAL A 611 14.17 8.06 16.37
CA VAL A 611 13.08 8.71 15.63
C VAL A 611 11.68 8.24 16.06
N CYS A 612 11.51 6.95 16.35
CA CYS A 612 10.26 6.37 16.87
C CYS A 612 10.20 6.39 18.41
N GLU A 613 11.34 6.52 19.11
CA GLU A 613 11.39 6.56 20.56
C GLU A 613 10.85 7.90 21.15
N PRO A 614 9.94 7.88 22.14
CA PRO A 614 9.46 9.09 22.81
C PRO A 614 10.48 9.84 23.69
N ASP A 615 11.62 9.24 24.06
CA ASP A 615 12.68 9.76 24.96
C ASP A 615 14.07 9.40 24.40
N SER A 616 14.45 10.00 23.25
CA SER A 616 15.60 9.59 22.39
C SER A 616 17.01 9.69 23.02
N ASP A 617 17.12 9.88 24.33
CA ASP A 617 18.37 9.69 25.06
C ASP A 617 18.26 8.99 26.42
N GLY A 618 17.06 8.53 26.80
CA GLY A 618 16.81 7.66 27.95
C GLY A 618 17.02 8.34 29.30
N ASP A 619 16.71 9.63 29.43
CA ASP A 619 16.89 10.37 30.69
C ASP A 619 15.66 10.38 31.61
N GLY A 620 14.48 10.06 31.04
CA GLY A 620 13.19 10.07 31.71
C GLY A 620 12.35 11.34 31.45
N VAL A 621 12.59 12.05 30.36
CA VAL A 621 11.81 13.22 29.91
C VAL A 621 11.55 13.10 28.41
N ILE A 622 10.27 12.94 28.03
CA ILE A 622 9.88 12.78 26.63
C ILE A 622 10.25 13.99 25.77
N ASN A 623 10.64 13.72 24.52
CA ASN A 623 11.18 14.66 23.53
C ASN A 623 10.42 15.98 23.41
N ASP A 624 9.08 15.94 23.33
CA ASP A 624 8.21 17.11 23.24
C ASP A 624 8.29 18.06 24.46
N THR A 625 8.77 17.56 25.59
CA THR A 625 8.92 18.29 26.84
C THR A 625 10.39 18.48 27.26
N ASP A 626 11.32 17.88 26.52
CA ASP A 626 12.74 17.93 26.78
C ASP A 626 13.38 19.16 26.11
N ASN A 627 14.13 19.94 26.89
CA ASN A 627 14.91 21.07 26.40
C ASN A 627 16.29 20.67 25.83
N CYS A 628 16.66 19.38 25.87
CA CYS A 628 17.73 18.75 25.11
C CYS A 628 17.38 17.30 24.66
N PRO A 629 16.47 17.07 23.68
CA PRO A 629 16.00 15.76 23.18
C PRO A 629 17.05 14.82 22.54
N SER A 630 18.31 14.96 22.94
CA SER A 630 19.48 14.28 22.40
C SER A 630 20.74 14.49 23.27
N ALA A 631 20.61 14.94 24.53
CA ALA A 631 21.72 15.10 25.47
C ALA A 631 21.39 14.99 26.98
N VAL A 632 20.89 13.83 27.44
CA VAL A 632 20.77 13.32 28.84
C VAL A 632 20.91 14.41 29.91
N ASN A 633 19.80 15.05 30.24
CA ASN A 633 19.76 16.22 31.09
C ASN A 633 18.68 16.28 32.18
N ALA A 634 17.81 15.26 32.39
CA ALA A 634 16.69 14.94 33.30
C ALA A 634 16.27 15.91 34.45
N ASN A 635 17.17 16.78 34.86
CA ASN A 635 16.93 17.96 35.64
C ASN A 635 16.37 19.16 34.83
N GLN A 636 16.36 19.10 33.49
CA GLN A 636 15.76 20.12 32.60
C GLN A 636 16.23 21.55 32.95
N ALA A 637 17.53 21.70 33.18
CA ALA A 637 18.12 23.00 33.48
C ALA A 637 18.23 23.83 32.20
N ASP A 638 17.66 25.03 32.25
CA ASP A 638 17.83 26.11 31.27
C ASP A 638 18.13 27.37 32.11
N PHE A 639 19.41 27.72 32.24
CA PHE A 639 19.84 28.85 33.06
C PHE A 639 19.53 30.21 32.41
N ASP A 640 19.59 30.27 31.09
CA ASP A 640 19.39 31.47 30.29
C ASP A 640 17.89 31.84 30.13
N GLY A 641 17.05 30.85 29.86
CA GLY A 641 15.63 30.96 29.58
C GLY A 641 15.30 31.13 28.09
N ASP A 642 16.05 30.51 27.17
CA ASP A 642 15.74 30.52 25.73
C ASP A 642 15.12 29.23 25.17
N GLY A 643 15.09 28.16 25.99
CA GLY A 643 14.49 26.88 25.64
C GLY A 643 15.47 25.78 25.24
N ALA A 644 16.77 26.06 25.11
CA ALA A 644 17.80 25.02 25.09
C ALA A 644 18.27 24.72 26.52
N GLY A 645 18.51 23.45 26.85
CA GLY A 645 19.03 23.08 28.16
C GLY A 645 20.56 23.22 28.29
N ASP A 646 21.05 23.41 29.52
CA ASP A 646 22.46 23.51 29.93
C ASP A 646 23.36 22.31 29.47
N ALA A 647 22.78 21.25 28.89
CA ALA A 647 23.49 20.08 28.37
C ALA A 647 23.74 20.11 26.85
N CYS A 648 22.93 20.86 26.10
CA CYS A 648 22.96 20.97 24.65
C CYS A 648 23.15 22.42 24.14
N ASP A 649 22.99 23.43 25.01
CA ASP A 649 23.45 24.79 24.74
C ASP A 649 25.00 24.83 24.64
N ALA A 650 25.51 25.88 24.00
CA ALA A 650 26.91 26.19 23.82
C ALA A 650 27.33 27.53 24.46
N ASP A 651 26.42 28.26 25.14
CA ASP A 651 26.68 29.47 25.94
C ASP A 651 25.65 29.57 27.08
N ASP A 652 25.61 28.59 28.01
CA ASP A 652 24.56 28.33 29.05
C ASP A 652 24.01 29.58 29.80
N ASP A 653 24.76 30.69 29.87
CA ASP A 653 24.37 31.92 30.56
C ASP A 653 24.16 33.16 29.66
N ALA A 654 24.23 32.94 28.36
CA ALA A 654 24.14 33.88 27.24
C ALA A 654 24.86 35.22 27.49
N ASP A 655 26.02 35.19 28.18
CA ASP A 655 26.84 36.37 28.34
C ASP A 655 27.64 36.75 27.07
N GLY A 656 27.60 35.86 26.08
CA GLY A 656 28.25 35.99 24.77
C GLY A 656 29.66 35.40 24.78
N VAL A 657 29.91 34.37 25.59
CA VAL A 657 31.20 33.68 25.71
C VAL A 657 30.98 32.19 25.99
N ALA A 658 30.70 31.43 24.93
CA ALA A 658 30.59 29.98 24.92
C ALA A 658 31.51 29.21 25.90
N ASP A 659 30.99 28.15 26.52
CA ASP A 659 31.49 27.53 27.76
C ASP A 659 32.92 27.00 27.66
N ALA A 660 33.31 26.50 26.48
CA ALA A 660 34.67 26.08 26.19
C ALA A 660 35.72 27.23 26.32
N GLY A 661 35.26 28.48 26.33
CA GLY A 661 36.04 29.71 26.52
C GLY A 661 35.68 30.51 27.79
N ASP A 662 34.59 30.18 28.47
CA ASP A 662 34.21 30.84 29.72
C ASP A 662 35.11 30.42 30.92
N THR A 663 35.21 31.31 31.90
CA THR A 663 35.88 31.06 33.18
C THR A 663 35.03 31.40 34.41
N CYS A 664 33.75 31.76 34.23
CA CYS A 664 32.80 32.20 35.24
C CYS A 664 31.33 31.87 34.87
N ALA A 665 30.97 30.59 34.76
CA ALA A 665 29.60 30.16 34.47
C ALA A 665 28.53 30.77 35.39
N ASN A 666 27.28 30.71 34.92
CA ASN A 666 26.08 31.25 35.59
C ASN A 666 26.17 32.77 35.78
N THR A 667 26.66 33.48 34.77
CA THR A 667 26.71 34.94 34.71
C THR A 667 25.30 35.53 34.63
N PRO A 668 24.94 36.51 35.48
CA PRO A 668 23.59 37.07 35.43
C PRO A 668 23.27 37.74 34.09
N LYS A 669 22.23 37.25 33.39
CA LYS A 669 21.74 37.74 32.08
C LYS A 669 21.75 39.27 31.98
N GLY A 670 22.45 39.78 30.96
CA GLY A 670 22.66 41.22 30.74
C GLY A 670 23.77 41.89 31.57
N ALA A 671 24.60 41.14 32.30
CA ALA A 671 25.83 41.65 32.90
C ALA A 671 26.84 42.10 31.83
N ILE A 672 27.76 43.01 32.20
CA ILE A 672 28.88 43.35 31.31
C ILE A 672 30.09 42.51 31.68
N VAL A 673 30.46 41.65 30.75
CA VAL A 673 31.40 40.54 30.94
C VAL A 673 32.78 40.78 30.35
N SER A 674 33.73 39.98 30.80
CA SER A 674 35.09 39.97 30.26
C SER A 674 35.15 39.19 28.94
N ASN A 675 36.35 38.84 28.44
CA ASN A 675 36.52 37.94 27.28
C ASN A 675 36.62 36.46 27.72
N GLY A 676 35.91 36.09 28.78
CA GLY A 676 35.94 34.78 29.46
C GLY A 676 34.86 34.80 30.55
N GLY A 677 33.66 35.24 30.14
CA GLY A 677 32.40 35.51 30.86
C GLY A 677 32.39 36.31 32.17
N CYS A 678 33.45 36.30 32.97
CA CYS A 678 33.43 36.91 34.31
C CYS A 678 32.88 38.35 34.38
N SER A 679 31.71 38.50 34.99
CA SER A 679 31.18 39.81 35.39
C SER A 679 32.01 40.45 36.50
N LEU A 680 31.75 41.72 36.79
CA LEU A 680 32.42 42.44 37.88
C LEU A 680 32.11 41.85 39.26
N ASP A 681 30.90 41.33 39.47
CA ASP A 681 30.48 40.78 40.76
C ASP A 681 30.94 39.34 40.95
N GLN A 682 31.08 38.51 39.90
CA GLN A 682 31.82 37.23 39.99
C GLN A 682 33.33 37.45 40.21
N THR A 683 33.93 38.46 39.55
CA THR A 683 35.37 38.74 39.69
C THR A 683 35.74 39.36 41.06
N ALA A 684 34.84 40.14 41.65
CA ALA A 684 35.09 40.84 42.92
C ALA A 684 33.88 40.80 43.88
N PRO A 685 33.42 39.60 44.31
CA PRO A 685 32.13 39.45 44.98
C PRO A 685 32.08 40.12 46.34
N CYS A 686 30.90 40.68 46.65
CA CYS A 686 30.61 41.33 47.94
C CYS A 686 30.81 40.39 49.14
N SER A 687 30.51 39.10 48.94
CA SER A 687 30.57 38.00 49.91
C SER A 687 32.00 37.52 50.23
N ALA A 688 32.99 37.84 49.39
CA ALA A 688 34.37 37.38 49.61
C ALA A 688 35.01 37.97 50.88
N SER A 689 35.97 37.23 51.44
CA SER A 689 36.67 37.61 52.69
C SER A 689 37.70 38.72 52.49
N TRP A 690 37.23 39.96 52.34
CA TRP A 690 38.08 41.14 52.18
C TRP A 690 38.76 41.58 53.49
N LYS A 691 40.00 42.08 53.39
CA LYS A 691 40.76 42.60 54.54
C LYS A 691 40.16 43.88 55.15
N ASN A 692 39.45 44.65 54.33
CA ASN A 692 38.66 45.85 54.65
C ASN A 692 37.96 46.32 53.37
N HIS A 693 37.01 47.25 53.49
CA HIS A 693 36.24 47.82 52.37
C HIS A 693 37.13 48.39 51.25
N GLY A 694 38.25 49.04 51.60
CA GLY A 694 39.22 49.53 50.60
C GLY A 694 39.88 48.41 49.78
N GLY A 695 39.97 47.20 50.33
CA GLY A 695 40.41 46.00 49.62
C GLY A 695 39.40 45.54 48.56
N TYR A 696 38.10 45.49 48.92
CA TYR A 696 37.01 45.20 47.99
C TYR A 696 36.98 46.23 46.84
N VAL A 697 36.91 47.53 47.16
CA VAL A 697 36.86 48.60 46.15
C VAL A 697 38.10 48.55 45.24
N SER A 698 39.27 48.23 45.78
CA SER A 698 40.51 48.06 45.00
C SER A 698 40.43 46.89 44.02
N ALA A 699 39.85 45.75 44.41
CA ALA A 699 39.68 44.59 43.54
C ALA A 699 38.61 44.84 42.47
N TYR A 700 37.46 45.38 42.85
CA TYR A 700 36.38 45.75 41.93
C TYR A 700 36.86 46.77 40.87
N THR A 701 37.69 47.74 41.28
CA THR A 701 38.33 48.70 40.35
C THR A 701 39.35 48.03 39.41
N GLN A 702 40.00 46.94 39.83
CA GLN A 702 40.91 46.17 38.98
C GLN A 702 40.12 45.35 37.95
N ALA A 703 39.05 44.65 38.35
CA ALA A 703 38.12 43.98 37.43
C ALA A 703 37.56 44.96 36.38
N ALA A 704 37.05 46.12 36.81
CA ALA A 704 36.60 47.19 35.91
C ALA A 704 37.73 47.83 35.09
N THR A 705 39.00 47.56 35.38
CA THR A 705 40.13 47.93 34.50
C THR A 705 40.31 46.92 33.38
N VAL A 706 40.12 45.62 33.65
CA VAL A 706 40.19 44.55 32.64
C VAL A 706 39.15 44.80 31.54
N LEU A 707 37.89 45.08 31.91
CA LEU A 707 36.83 45.43 30.96
C LEU A 707 37.15 46.66 30.10
N VAL A 708 37.83 47.69 30.65
CA VAL A 708 38.28 48.85 29.85
C VAL A 708 39.41 48.46 28.89
N THR A 709 40.31 47.57 29.29
CA THR A 709 41.40 47.09 28.44
C THR A 709 40.91 46.17 27.32
N GLN A 710 39.88 45.38 27.57
CA GLN A 710 39.17 44.56 26.58
C GLN A 710 38.20 45.36 25.68
N GLY A 711 37.95 46.63 25.99
CA GLY A 711 37.04 47.50 25.23
C GLY A 711 35.56 47.37 25.59
N LYS A 712 35.19 46.44 26.48
CA LYS A 712 33.81 46.17 26.93
C LYS A 712 33.17 47.37 27.64
N ILE A 713 33.93 48.24 28.33
CA ILE A 713 33.41 49.50 28.93
C ILE A 713 34.32 50.72 28.75
N SER A 714 33.75 51.91 28.82
CA SER A 714 34.52 53.17 28.79
C SER A 714 35.26 53.47 30.10
N SER A 715 36.34 54.26 30.02
CA SER A 715 37.04 54.78 31.21
C SER A 715 36.14 55.64 32.12
N THR A 716 35.11 56.29 31.57
CA THR A 716 34.11 57.04 32.33
C THR A 716 33.19 56.09 33.10
N THR A 717 32.73 55.02 32.45
CA THR A 717 31.89 53.96 33.03
C THR A 717 32.59 53.28 34.20
N LYS A 718 33.86 52.88 34.03
CA LYS A 718 34.72 52.39 35.13
C LYS A 718 34.77 53.34 36.32
N GLY A 719 34.89 54.65 36.07
CA GLY A 719 34.90 55.67 37.12
C GLY A 719 33.59 55.73 37.91
N ALA A 720 32.46 55.60 37.23
CA ALA A 720 31.14 55.53 37.86
C ALA A 720 30.97 54.24 38.68
N LEU A 721 31.33 53.08 38.12
CA LEU A 721 31.24 51.76 38.79
C LEU A 721 32.13 51.71 40.04
N THR A 722 33.36 52.20 39.97
CA THR A 722 34.27 52.34 41.13
C THR A 722 33.65 53.22 42.22
N ALA A 723 32.99 54.32 41.83
CA ALA A 723 32.33 55.23 42.76
C ALA A 723 31.00 54.68 43.32
N ALA A 724 30.38 53.70 42.67
CA ALA A 724 29.25 52.94 43.18
C ALA A 724 29.71 51.89 44.19
N ALA A 725 30.70 51.06 43.83
CA ALA A 725 31.33 50.08 44.72
C ALA A 725 31.81 50.72 46.05
N ALA A 726 32.40 51.91 46.00
CA ALA A 726 32.84 52.67 47.17
C ALA A 726 31.71 53.24 48.07
N LYS A 727 30.44 53.03 47.72
CA LYS A 727 29.26 53.36 48.54
C LYS A 727 28.56 52.13 49.11
N THR A 728 28.94 50.93 48.68
CA THR A 728 28.39 49.67 49.20
C THR A 728 28.87 49.37 50.63
N THR A 729 28.23 48.41 51.28
CA THR A 729 28.70 47.83 52.56
C THR A 729 29.72 46.70 52.37
N CYS A 730 30.03 46.32 51.13
CA CYS A 730 30.87 45.18 50.77
C CYS A 730 32.31 45.30 51.29
N GLY A 731 32.89 44.19 51.73
CA GLY A 731 34.19 44.15 52.40
C GLY A 731 34.25 44.88 53.76
N GLY A 732 33.10 45.28 54.33
CA GLY A 732 32.97 45.61 55.75
C GLY A 732 33.22 44.39 56.65
N LYS A 733 33.44 44.65 57.94
CA LYS A 733 33.45 43.65 59.02
C LYS A 733 32.46 44.07 60.10
#